data_AF-A0AAV5Z6A7-F1
#
_entry.id   AF-A0AAV5Z6A7-F1
#
_cell.length_a   1.000
_cell.length_b   1.000
_cell.length_c   1.000
_cell.angle_alpha   90.00
_cell.angle_beta   90.00
_cell.angle_gamma   90.00
#
_symmetry.space_group_name_H-M   'P 1'
#
loop_
_entity.id
_entity.type
_entity.pdbx_description
1 polymer ?
#
loop_
_entity_poly.entity_id
_entity_poly.type
_entity_poly.pdbx_seq_one_letter_code
_entity_poly.pdbx_strand_id
1 'polypeptide(L)'
;MQALNGRLVLSPSDLNDYVECPHLTTLALEVARGTRPRAYVPNEYGDLLRSKGEAHEAAYLASLRADGREIVDVVGRDKWDFEASARATREAMEAGRDVIYQATFVVDQWRGRADFLVRVERPTRLGGWGYEALDAKLARAEKPVYVLQLCFYSEAIAAIQGATPAAMRVLLGTGAPVTLRHDDFAAYYRRVKAGFLAAVARVEATEPYRVEHCGLCEFRQVCDERWKREDHLLLVAGIRRDNVTRLRAAGIGTLTALGGADATRKIPQVAPRTFETLHDQAALQLHRRTSGELTWHPLDSEPGCGFEKLPRPADGDVIFDIEGDPFWQPARGLHFLFGLLTRDGGGWRYRPLWAHDRAGERAAFESLIDFFRERLARHPGMHVYHYGAYEPTALKQLMGVYATREDAVDELLRHEVFVDLLSVVRQGLRAGVSSYSLKDVEALARFERKADVRSGTRAVLAYEQWMSDQDGRRLDEIAAYNDEDCRATLALRDWLVAQRPAAATWALAPGERPADDERQARDAEREALRQALLAGAEPGSPRWFVAELLEYHRREARPAWWWFFARCAMSAEELIEDGESIGGLAPIGTPRADGRSTRQELRFPEQEHKLAQGDATIDPATGRNAGTIEKLDDATGVLSLRRGPSLASVAPPAALIPGGPIATREQRGALARLAQSVRAGDGRYRALEDIVARAKPRLTGGLGGSIQTTDIGEQCARAAALAGSYLFIQGPPGTGKTWTGARIVVDLIRRGRRVGVAATSHKAIHNLLDEIQKAARKDGVAFRGLKKCTAGNPETEYTSDAIKSAGEVRDFVNARRDVLLFAGTAWLFAHHDLDGAIDTLMIDEAGQVALADALAMGTAARNVILLGDPLQLAQVSQGTHPEGTGASVLEHLLGPHPTVPPDRGIFLDRTRRMHPDVCAFISEIVYESRLDGIPEVARQATSFGTGLRFLPVEHAGNVAAAPEEAERIAREIRRMLGGSWTDRDGVTGPLKQSSFMVVAPYNAQVRRLRETLEAAGLAEVPVGTVDKFQGREAAVVFYSMATSSAEDVPRSLEFLFSRNRLNVAVSRAMCLAYVVASPRLLESRARTIEQMRLINALCRFVEMAGSPA
;
A
#
# COMPACT_ATOMS: atom_id res chain seq x y z
N MET A 1 6.32 33.53 1.90
CA MET A 1 6.65 34.36 3.08
C MET A 1 6.77 35.82 2.67
N GLN A 2 6.44 36.76 3.54
CA GLN A 2 6.61 38.20 3.28
C GLN A 2 7.07 38.95 4.53
N ALA A 3 7.95 39.93 4.39
CA ALA A 3 8.27 40.87 5.48
C ALA A 3 7.33 42.08 5.41
N LEU A 4 6.51 42.25 6.44
CA LEU A 4 5.62 43.41 6.61
C LEU A 4 6.01 44.14 7.89
N ASN A 5 6.35 45.43 7.79
CA ASN A 5 6.76 46.27 8.92
C ASN A 5 7.88 45.65 9.79
N GLY A 6 8.85 44.98 9.17
CA GLY A 6 9.96 44.33 9.86
C GLY A 6 9.62 43.00 10.55
N ARG A 7 8.38 42.50 10.41
CA ARG A 7 7.95 41.18 10.89
C ARG A 7 7.71 40.22 9.73
N LEU A 8 8.10 38.97 9.92
CA LEU A 8 7.84 37.92 8.94
C LEU A 8 6.39 37.44 9.08
N VAL A 9 5.64 37.49 7.98
CA VAL A 9 4.28 36.95 7.89
C VAL A 9 4.32 35.64 7.12
N LEU A 10 3.72 34.62 7.73
CA LEU A 10 3.69 33.23 7.26
C LEU A 10 2.31 32.86 6.74
N SER A 11 2.26 31.90 5.83
CA SER A 11 1.02 31.30 5.34
C SER A 11 1.07 29.78 5.36
N PRO A 12 -0.09 29.08 5.28
CA PRO A 12 -0.11 27.64 5.08
C PRO A 12 0.69 27.16 3.85
N SER A 13 0.75 27.96 2.79
CA SER A 13 1.58 27.67 1.61
C SER A 13 3.07 27.61 1.96
N ASP A 14 3.55 28.45 2.87
CA ASP A 14 4.96 28.41 3.31
C ASP A 14 5.28 27.10 4.07
N LEU A 15 4.31 26.56 4.80
CA LEU A 15 4.44 25.25 5.45
C LEU A 15 4.46 24.11 4.42
N ASN A 16 3.67 24.21 3.36
CA ASN A 16 3.68 23.26 2.25
C ASN A 16 5.05 23.27 1.53
N ASP A 17 5.58 24.46 1.24
CA ASP A 17 6.90 24.64 0.63
C ASP A 17 8.02 23.98 1.45
N TYR A 18 7.93 24.04 2.78
CA TYR A 18 8.89 23.39 3.68
C TYR A 18 8.89 21.86 3.59
N VAL A 19 7.69 21.27 3.54
CA VAL A 19 7.52 19.81 3.40
C VAL A 19 8.02 19.34 2.04
N GLU A 20 7.70 20.08 0.98
CA GLU A 20 8.18 19.80 -0.38
C GLU A 20 9.70 19.95 -0.49
N CYS A 21 10.25 21.05 0.02
CA CYS A 21 11.68 21.35 -0.04
C CYS A 21 12.14 22.38 1.02
N PRO A 22 12.96 22.00 2.03
CA PRO A 22 13.46 22.96 3.01
C PRO A 22 14.42 23.96 2.36
N HIS A 23 15.07 23.60 1.25
CA HIS A 23 15.88 24.56 0.49
C HIS A 23 15.01 25.65 -0.16
N LEU A 24 13.80 25.33 -0.62
CA LEU A 24 12.82 26.32 -1.08
C LEU A 24 12.45 27.28 0.05
N THR A 25 12.23 26.78 1.27
CA THR A 25 12.00 27.62 2.45
C THR A 25 13.16 28.59 2.71
N THR A 26 14.41 28.12 2.61
CA THR A 26 15.60 28.98 2.76
C THR A 26 15.64 30.07 1.69
N LEU A 27 15.42 29.73 0.42
CA LEU A 27 15.42 30.71 -0.69
C LEU A 27 14.26 31.71 -0.58
N ALA A 28 13.07 31.26 -0.18
CA ALA A 28 11.93 32.12 0.07
C ALA A 28 12.17 33.09 1.25
N LEU A 29 12.89 32.65 2.28
CA LEU A 29 13.30 33.49 3.41
C LEU A 29 14.35 34.54 2.99
N GLU A 30 15.30 34.19 2.12
CA GLU A 30 16.25 35.15 1.53
C GLU A 30 15.51 36.23 0.72
N VAL A 31 14.51 35.84 -0.07
CA VAL A 31 13.67 36.80 -0.81
C VAL A 31 12.87 37.68 0.14
N ALA A 32 12.22 37.09 1.15
CA ALA A 32 11.43 37.84 2.13
C ALA A 32 12.27 38.85 2.93
N ARG A 33 13.55 38.55 3.18
CA ARG A 33 14.51 39.44 3.86
C ARG A 33 15.22 40.42 2.92
N GLY A 34 14.98 40.34 1.61
CA GLY A 34 15.62 41.18 0.61
C GLY A 34 17.08 40.84 0.32
N THR A 35 17.59 39.69 0.78
CA THR A 35 18.96 39.22 0.47
C THR A 35 19.07 38.52 -0.87
N ARG A 36 17.94 38.19 -1.51
CA ARG A 36 17.85 37.63 -2.86
C ARG A 36 16.72 38.30 -3.67
N PRO A 37 16.93 38.65 -4.95
CA PRO A 37 15.84 39.09 -5.82
C PRO A 37 14.91 37.94 -6.17
N ARG A 38 13.59 38.21 -6.26
CA ARG A 38 12.63 37.21 -6.71
C ARG A 38 12.82 36.94 -8.21
N ALA A 39 13.10 35.69 -8.59
CA ALA A 39 13.16 35.29 -9.99
C ALA A 39 11.72 35.20 -10.55
N TYR A 40 11.40 35.98 -11.59
CA TYR A 40 10.15 35.81 -12.32
C TYR A 40 10.37 34.82 -13.46
N VAL A 41 9.69 33.68 -13.42
CA VAL A 41 9.66 32.69 -14.51
C VAL A 41 8.21 32.52 -14.93
N PRO A 42 7.82 32.87 -16.18
CA PRO A 42 6.49 32.58 -16.69
C PRO A 42 6.17 31.09 -16.55
N ASN A 43 5.09 30.77 -15.85
CA ASN A 43 4.63 29.40 -15.64
C ASN A 43 3.21 29.27 -16.19
N GLU A 44 3.08 29.25 -17.52
CA GLU A 44 1.80 29.14 -18.23
C GLU A 44 0.97 27.94 -17.74
N TYR A 45 1.65 26.84 -17.39
CA TYR A 45 1.03 25.66 -16.80
C TYR A 45 0.47 25.91 -15.41
N GLY A 46 1.22 26.60 -14.54
CA GLY A 46 0.75 27.03 -13.23
C GLY A 46 -0.40 28.02 -13.31
N ASP A 47 -0.38 28.94 -14.28
CA ASP A 47 -1.46 29.91 -14.50
C ASP A 47 -2.76 29.24 -14.98
N LEU A 48 -2.66 28.24 -15.88
CA LEU A 48 -3.80 27.42 -16.29
C LEU A 48 -4.42 26.68 -15.09
N LEU A 49 -3.59 26.05 -14.26
CA LEU A 49 -4.06 25.36 -13.06
C LEU A 49 -4.76 26.30 -12.07
N ARG A 50 -4.27 27.53 -11.89
CA ARG A 50 -4.92 28.54 -11.04
C ARG A 50 -6.29 28.93 -11.58
N SER A 51 -6.37 29.28 -12.87
CA SER A 51 -7.63 29.68 -13.52
C SER A 51 -8.72 28.60 -13.42
N LYS A 52 -8.36 27.35 -13.71
CA LYS A 52 -9.29 26.22 -13.55
C LYS A 52 -9.75 26.07 -12.10
N GLY A 53 -8.88 26.35 -11.12
CA GLY A 53 -9.20 26.25 -9.69
C GLY A 53 -10.22 27.27 -9.25
N GLU A 54 -10.04 28.53 -9.67
CA GLU A 54 -10.99 29.61 -9.43
C GLU A 54 -12.37 29.29 -10.05
N ALA A 55 -12.40 28.73 -11.26
CA ALA A 55 -13.64 28.30 -11.90
C ALA A 55 -14.36 27.17 -11.14
N HIS A 56 -13.61 26.20 -10.63
CA HIS A 56 -14.16 25.10 -9.83
C HIS A 56 -14.75 25.59 -8.50
N GLU A 57 -14.04 26.48 -7.80
CA GLU A 57 -14.52 27.12 -6.57
C GLU A 57 -15.80 27.93 -6.83
N ALA A 58 -15.82 28.74 -7.90
CA ALA A 58 -16.99 29.53 -8.27
C ALA A 58 -18.21 28.66 -8.62
N ALA A 59 -18.02 27.51 -9.27
CA ALA A 59 -19.09 26.57 -9.59
C ALA A 59 -19.73 25.99 -8.31
N TYR A 60 -18.92 25.66 -7.30
CA TYR A 60 -19.43 25.18 -6.02
C TYR A 60 -20.13 26.27 -5.21
N LEU A 61 -19.59 27.50 -5.21
CA LEU A 61 -20.27 28.65 -4.62
C LEU A 61 -21.65 28.85 -5.26
N ALA A 62 -21.76 28.71 -6.58
CA ALA A 62 -23.04 28.79 -7.29
C ALA A 62 -24.01 27.66 -6.89
N SER A 63 -23.54 26.42 -6.70
CA SER A 63 -24.39 25.32 -6.24
C SER A 63 -24.93 25.55 -4.83
N LEU A 64 -24.09 26.04 -3.90
CA LEU A 64 -24.54 26.37 -2.54
C LEU A 64 -25.62 27.48 -2.52
N ARG A 65 -25.53 28.46 -3.44
CA ARG A 65 -26.57 29.48 -3.62
C ARG A 65 -27.86 28.87 -4.15
N ALA A 66 -27.77 27.95 -5.11
CA ALA A 66 -28.92 27.25 -5.66
C ALA A 66 -29.64 26.38 -4.60
N ASP A 67 -28.89 25.83 -3.64
CA ASP A 67 -29.43 25.07 -2.50
C ASP A 67 -30.12 25.97 -1.43
N GLY A 68 -30.17 27.28 -1.65
CA GLY A 68 -30.85 28.23 -0.76
C GLY A 68 -30.12 28.50 0.56
N ARG A 69 -28.82 28.19 0.64
CA ARG A 69 -27.99 28.43 1.84
C ARG A 69 -27.70 29.91 2.02
N GLU A 70 -27.68 30.38 3.26
CA GLU A 70 -27.23 31.75 3.55
C GLU A 70 -25.70 31.85 3.48
N ILE A 71 -25.19 32.58 2.47
CA ILE A 71 -23.75 32.72 2.22
C ILE A 71 -23.31 34.16 2.46
N VAL A 72 -22.23 34.34 3.22
CA VAL A 72 -21.56 35.63 3.41
C VAL A 72 -20.17 35.61 2.81
N ASP A 73 -19.87 36.55 1.92
CA ASP A 73 -18.51 36.84 1.44
C ASP A 73 -17.84 37.85 2.39
N VAL A 74 -16.71 37.46 2.98
CA VAL A 74 -15.99 38.28 3.98
C VAL A 74 -14.85 39.10 3.37
N VAL A 75 -14.64 39.03 2.06
CA VAL A 75 -13.60 39.80 1.37
C VAL A 75 -14.15 41.17 1.00
N GLY A 76 -13.54 42.21 1.56
CA GLY A 76 -13.88 43.60 1.27
C GLY A 76 -13.35 44.09 -0.09
N ARG A 77 -13.46 45.41 -0.33
CA ARG A 77 -12.93 46.04 -1.56
C ARG A 77 -11.42 45.87 -1.72
N ASP A 78 -10.68 45.91 -0.61
CA ASP A 78 -9.26 45.56 -0.61
C ASP A 78 -9.10 44.10 -0.20
N LYS A 79 -8.83 43.24 -1.18
CA LYS A 79 -8.61 41.80 -0.96
C LYS A 79 -7.37 41.49 -0.13
N TRP A 80 -6.49 42.47 0.11
CA TRP A 80 -5.25 42.32 0.87
C TRP A 80 -5.36 42.81 2.32
N ASP A 81 -6.51 43.36 2.74
CA ASP A 81 -6.79 43.68 4.15
C ASP A 81 -7.24 42.43 4.93
N PHE A 82 -6.25 41.59 5.28
CA PHE A 82 -6.48 40.35 6.02
C PHE A 82 -7.11 40.57 7.40
N GLU A 83 -6.82 41.70 8.05
CA GLU A 83 -7.34 42.02 9.39
C GLU A 83 -8.83 42.34 9.34
N ALA A 84 -9.27 43.15 8.35
CA ALA A 84 -10.68 43.41 8.14
C ALA A 84 -11.46 42.14 7.78
N SER A 85 -10.96 41.33 6.85
CA SER A 85 -11.62 40.07 6.48
C SER A 85 -11.64 39.05 7.63
N ALA A 86 -10.62 39.02 8.49
CA ALA A 86 -10.62 38.16 9.67
C ALA A 86 -11.66 38.57 10.72
N ARG A 87 -11.86 39.88 10.94
CA ARG A 87 -12.96 40.38 11.78
C ARG A 87 -14.32 39.99 11.22
N ALA A 88 -14.54 40.20 9.92
CA ALA A 88 -15.79 39.84 9.27
C ALA A 88 -16.07 38.33 9.31
N THR A 89 -15.02 37.50 9.24
CA THR A 89 -15.13 36.05 9.43
C THR A 89 -15.64 35.69 10.82
N ARG A 90 -15.06 36.29 11.87
CA ARG A 90 -15.51 36.08 13.26
C ARG A 90 -16.96 36.51 13.46
N GLU A 91 -17.33 37.69 12.99
CA GLU A 91 -18.70 38.21 13.10
C GLU A 91 -19.71 37.29 12.39
N ALA A 92 -19.36 36.76 11.22
CA ALA A 92 -20.21 35.82 10.50
C ALA A 92 -20.36 34.47 11.23
N MET A 93 -19.30 33.98 11.90
CA MET A 93 -19.36 32.77 12.73
C MET A 93 -20.26 32.98 13.97
N GLU A 94 -20.13 34.12 14.63
CA GLU A 94 -20.96 34.51 15.78
C GLU A 94 -22.43 34.70 15.40
N ALA A 95 -22.71 35.16 14.18
CA ALA A 95 -24.06 35.29 13.64
C ALA A 95 -24.69 33.96 13.18
N GLY A 96 -23.94 32.86 13.15
CA GLY A 96 -24.48 31.53 12.81
C GLY A 96 -24.87 31.35 11.34
N ARG A 97 -24.20 32.07 10.42
CA ARG A 97 -24.40 31.95 8.96
C ARG A 97 -24.12 30.54 8.46
N ASP A 98 -24.91 30.06 7.50
CA ASP A 98 -24.79 28.67 7.01
C ASP A 98 -23.44 28.40 6.34
N VAL A 99 -22.96 29.37 5.55
CA VAL A 99 -21.68 29.30 4.83
C VAL A 99 -20.98 30.65 4.86
N ILE A 100 -19.67 30.63 5.13
CA ILE A 100 -18.80 31.81 5.05
C ILE A 100 -17.81 31.59 3.91
N TYR A 101 -17.91 32.37 2.84
CA TYR A 101 -17.07 32.29 1.66
C TYR A 101 -15.81 33.15 1.84
N GLN A 102 -14.65 32.62 1.43
CA GLN A 102 -13.35 33.28 1.52
C GLN A 102 -12.95 33.65 2.96
N ALA A 103 -13.34 32.80 3.92
CA ALA A 103 -13.09 32.97 5.34
C ALA A 103 -11.60 33.18 5.63
N THR A 104 -11.29 34.30 6.27
CA THR A 104 -9.91 34.76 6.44
C THR A 104 -9.50 34.65 7.91
N PHE A 105 -8.29 34.16 8.16
CA PHE A 105 -7.74 34.01 9.50
C PHE A 105 -6.40 34.74 9.62
N VAL A 106 -6.23 35.45 10.74
CA VAL A 106 -4.95 36.01 11.19
C VAL A 106 -4.74 35.52 12.62
N VAL A 107 -3.69 34.72 12.82
CA VAL A 107 -3.33 34.12 14.12
C VAL A 107 -1.84 34.31 14.33
N ASP A 108 -1.48 35.17 15.29
CA ASP A 108 -0.10 35.62 15.52
C ASP A 108 0.58 36.14 14.24
N GLN A 109 1.64 35.47 13.78
CA GLN A 109 2.37 35.79 12.54
C GLN A 109 1.85 35.03 11.31
N TRP A 110 0.78 34.25 11.45
CA TRP A 110 0.19 33.46 10.39
C TRP A 110 -1.05 34.13 9.82
N ARG A 111 -1.22 34.05 8.50
CA ARG A 111 -2.46 34.39 7.82
C ARG A 111 -2.83 33.34 6.78
N GLY A 112 -4.12 33.11 6.59
CA GLY A 112 -4.64 32.18 5.59
C GLY A 112 -6.09 32.48 5.24
N ARG A 113 -6.54 31.90 4.13
CA ARG A 113 -7.89 32.07 3.62
C ARG A 113 -8.46 30.73 3.20
N ALA A 114 -9.47 30.26 3.93
CA ALA A 114 -10.23 29.08 3.55
C ALA A 114 -11.26 29.46 2.50
N ASP A 115 -11.54 28.56 1.56
CA ASP A 115 -12.51 28.85 0.50
C ASP A 115 -13.91 28.94 1.11
N PHE A 116 -14.25 28.03 2.04
CA PHE A 116 -15.54 28.00 2.73
C PHE A 116 -15.39 27.58 4.20
N LEU A 117 -16.21 28.16 5.09
CA LEU A 117 -16.58 27.55 6.37
C LEU A 117 -18.04 27.10 6.31
N VAL A 118 -18.30 25.88 6.75
CA VAL A 118 -19.64 25.29 6.76
C VAL A 118 -20.11 25.11 8.20
N ARG A 119 -21.30 25.62 8.51
CA ARG A 119 -21.92 25.46 9.82
C ARG A 119 -22.27 23.99 10.10
N VAL A 120 -22.08 23.57 11.34
CA VAL A 120 -22.47 22.26 11.88
C VAL A 120 -23.24 22.41 13.19
N GLU A 121 -24.24 21.58 13.41
CA GLU A 121 -25.04 21.59 14.65
C GLU A 121 -24.30 20.83 15.76
N ARG A 122 -23.43 21.56 16.47
CA ARG A 122 -22.62 21.05 17.58
C ARG A 122 -22.48 22.14 18.64
N PRO A 123 -22.62 21.83 19.93
CA PRO A 123 -22.35 22.80 20.99
C PRO A 123 -20.91 23.32 20.95
N THR A 124 -20.75 24.64 20.89
CA THR A 124 -19.45 25.34 20.97
C THR A 124 -19.58 26.63 21.79
N ARG A 125 -18.51 27.42 21.92
CA ARG A 125 -18.58 28.78 22.50
C ARG A 125 -19.48 29.73 21.70
N LEU A 126 -19.78 29.43 20.43
CA LEU A 126 -20.68 30.21 19.59
C LEU A 126 -22.17 29.95 19.90
N GLY A 127 -22.50 28.88 20.62
CA GLY A 127 -23.87 28.46 20.92
C GLY A 127 -24.14 27.00 20.54
N GLY A 128 -25.31 26.74 19.93
CA GLY A 128 -25.74 25.41 19.50
C GLY A 128 -25.07 24.89 18.21
N TRP A 129 -24.20 25.70 17.60
CA TRP A 129 -23.52 25.39 16.35
C TRP A 129 -22.01 25.62 16.44
N GLY A 130 -21.29 25.10 15.45
CA GLY A 130 -19.87 25.36 15.18
C GLY A 130 -19.61 25.40 13.68
N TYR A 131 -18.33 25.48 13.30
CA TYR A 131 -17.89 25.51 11.91
C TYR A 131 -16.78 24.50 11.62
N GLU A 132 -16.73 24.07 10.37
CA GLU A 132 -15.68 23.22 9.81
C GLU A 132 -15.22 23.80 8.46
N ALA A 133 -13.92 23.70 8.16
CA ALA A 133 -13.36 24.23 6.91
C ALA A 133 -13.65 23.31 5.71
N LEU A 134 -13.90 23.91 4.55
CA LEU A 134 -13.97 23.25 3.26
C LEU A 134 -13.15 24.04 2.24
N ASP A 135 -12.17 23.39 1.61
CA ASP A 135 -11.34 23.97 0.55
C ASP A 135 -11.62 23.27 -0.79
N ALA A 136 -11.79 24.05 -1.85
CA ALA A 136 -11.98 23.57 -3.22
C ALA A 136 -10.63 23.36 -3.92
N LYS A 137 -10.43 22.17 -4.49
CA LYS A 137 -9.19 21.79 -5.17
C LYS A 137 -9.51 21.04 -6.46
N LEU A 138 -8.89 21.45 -7.57
CA LEU A 138 -8.98 20.74 -8.86
C LEU A 138 -8.48 19.30 -8.83
N ALA A 139 -7.67 18.97 -7.83
CA ALA A 139 -7.10 17.65 -7.72
C ALA A 139 -8.18 16.58 -7.60
N ARG A 140 -7.85 15.40 -8.11
CA ARG A 140 -8.73 14.23 -8.18
C ARG A 140 -8.80 13.43 -6.89
N ALA A 141 -7.75 13.59 -6.12
CA ALA A 141 -7.52 12.96 -4.85
C ALA A 141 -6.89 14.01 -3.97
N GLU A 142 -7.14 13.92 -2.69
CA GLU A 142 -6.52 14.83 -1.75
C GLU A 142 -5.00 14.60 -1.64
N LYS A 143 -4.29 15.70 -1.39
CA LYS A 143 -2.83 15.73 -1.26
C LYS A 143 -2.45 16.18 0.15
N PRO A 144 -1.28 15.76 0.67
CA PRO A 144 -0.81 16.19 1.99
C PRO A 144 -0.84 17.70 2.23
N VAL A 145 -0.50 18.47 1.20
CA VAL A 145 -0.48 19.94 1.25
C VAL A 145 -1.85 20.57 1.50
N TYR A 146 -2.95 19.92 1.09
CA TYR A 146 -4.32 20.39 1.36
C TYR A 146 -4.69 20.12 2.81
N VAL A 147 -4.28 18.96 3.32
CA VAL A 147 -4.54 18.54 4.70
C VAL A 147 -3.82 19.45 5.69
N LEU A 148 -2.55 19.78 5.47
CA LEU A 148 -1.80 20.71 6.33
C LEU A 148 -2.45 22.10 6.39
N GLN A 149 -2.98 22.57 5.25
CA GLN A 149 -3.70 23.83 5.16
C GLN A 149 -5.03 23.78 5.93
N LEU A 150 -5.81 22.71 5.76
CA LEU A 150 -7.06 22.50 6.51
C LEU A 150 -6.83 22.31 8.02
N CYS A 151 -5.73 21.68 8.44
CA CYS A 151 -5.34 21.61 9.85
C CYS A 151 -5.08 23.01 10.44
N PHE A 152 -4.40 23.89 9.69
CA PHE A 152 -4.22 25.28 10.12
C PHE A 152 -5.57 26.01 10.27
N TYR A 153 -6.49 25.84 9.32
CA TYR A 153 -7.83 26.42 9.45
C TYR A 153 -8.60 25.83 10.62
N SER A 154 -8.47 24.54 10.87
CA SER A 154 -9.13 23.88 12.01
C SER A 154 -8.62 24.41 13.35
N GLU A 155 -7.31 24.68 13.47
CA GLU A 155 -6.70 25.35 14.63
C GLU A 155 -7.26 26.77 14.81
N ALA A 156 -7.35 27.56 13.73
CA ALA A 156 -7.87 28.93 13.77
C ALA A 156 -9.37 28.97 14.14
N ILE A 157 -10.17 28.05 13.58
CA ILE A 157 -11.59 27.87 13.94
C ILE A 157 -11.73 27.51 15.42
N ALA A 158 -10.92 26.54 15.90
CA ALA A 158 -10.95 26.10 17.29
C ALA A 158 -10.65 27.26 18.26
N ALA A 159 -9.73 28.16 17.90
CA ALA A 159 -9.43 29.36 18.70
C ALA A 159 -10.62 30.33 18.82
N ILE A 160 -11.52 30.37 17.83
CA ILE A 160 -12.72 31.22 17.85
C ILE A 160 -13.86 30.52 18.61
N GLN A 161 -14.20 29.28 18.21
CA GLN A 161 -15.38 28.58 18.73
C GLN A 161 -15.10 27.78 20.03
N GLY A 162 -13.86 27.72 20.51
CA GLY A 162 -13.48 27.05 21.76
C GLY A 162 -13.53 25.52 21.71
N ALA A 163 -13.75 24.93 20.55
CA ALA A 163 -13.81 23.48 20.35
C ALA A 163 -13.19 23.10 19.00
N THR A 164 -12.35 22.07 19.00
CA THR A 164 -11.72 21.57 17.78
C THR A 164 -12.77 21.00 16.81
N PRO A 165 -12.72 21.38 15.52
CA PRO A 165 -13.50 20.72 14.48
C PRO A 165 -13.32 19.21 14.50
N ALA A 166 -14.42 18.45 14.37
CA ALA A 166 -14.32 16.98 14.31
C ALA A 166 -13.82 16.55 12.92
N ALA A 167 -14.24 17.27 11.89
CA ALA A 167 -13.84 17.05 10.52
C ALA A 167 -13.37 18.34 9.82
N MET A 168 -12.70 18.11 8.69
CA MET A 168 -12.33 19.10 7.68
C MET A 168 -12.64 18.50 6.31
N ARG A 169 -12.96 19.33 5.32
CA ARG A 169 -13.44 18.85 4.01
C ARG A 169 -12.57 19.37 2.86
N VAL A 170 -12.31 18.50 1.89
CA VAL A 170 -11.76 18.89 0.59
C VAL A 170 -12.84 18.66 -0.44
N LEU A 171 -13.22 19.71 -1.17
CA LEU A 171 -14.00 19.54 -2.38
C LEU A 171 -13.02 19.25 -3.51
N LEU A 172 -12.97 17.98 -3.90
CA LEU A 172 -12.19 17.54 -5.06
C LEU A 172 -12.91 17.92 -6.33
N GLY A 173 -12.19 18.04 -7.43
CA GLY A 173 -12.83 18.42 -8.68
C GLY A 173 -13.83 17.37 -9.21
N THR A 174 -13.88 16.17 -8.63
CA THR A 174 -14.97 15.18 -8.86
C THR A 174 -16.34 15.73 -8.47
N GLY A 175 -16.39 16.83 -7.71
CA GLY A 175 -17.61 17.49 -7.26
C GLY A 175 -18.14 16.96 -5.92
N ALA A 176 -17.58 15.87 -5.40
CA ALA A 176 -17.95 15.31 -4.10
C ALA A 176 -16.98 15.81 -3.01
N PRO A 177 -17.47 16.37 -1.89
CA PRO A 177 -16.63 16.71 -0.77
C PRO A 177 -16.18 15.44 -0.04
N VAL A 178 -14.87 15.30 0.15
CA VAL A 178 -14.30 14.26 0.98
C VAL A 178 -14.13 14.80 2.39
N THR A 179 -14.58 14.01 3.37
CA THR A 179 -14.53 14.36 4.79
C THR A 179 -13.33 13.68 5.44
N LEU A 180 -12.48 14.48 6.07
CA LEU A 180 -11.26 14.04 6.74
C LEU A 180 -11.41 14.31 8.24
N ARG A 181 -11.20 13.29 9.08
CA ARG A 181 -11.17 13.46 10.54
C ARG A 181 -9.92 14.24 10.94
N HIS A 182 -10.09 15.34 11.66
CA HIS A 182 -8.98 16.23 12.03
C HIS A 182 -7.88 15.51 12.84
N ASP A 183 -8.27 14.68 13.81
CA ASP A 183 -7.34 14.01 14.73
C ASP A 183 -6.43 12.98 14.05
N ASP A 184 -6.79 12.52 12.85
CA ASP A 184 -5.95 11.64 12.04
C ASP A 184 -4.70 12.36 11.48
N PHE A 185 -4.61 13.69 11.62
CA PHE A 185 -3.52 14.50 11.08
C PHE A 185 -2.94 15.54 12.05
N ALA A 186 -3.64 15.84 13.14
CA ALA A 186 -3.35 16.97 14.00
C ALA A 186 -1.97 16.93 14.67
N ALA A 187 -1.52 15.76 15.15
CA ALA A 187 -0.21 15.63 15.79
C ALA A 187 0.93 15.73 14.77
N TYR A 188 0.75 15.14 13.59
CA TYR A 188 1.68 15.32 12.47
C TYR A 188 1.79 16.80 12.08
N TYR A 189 0.66 17.47 11.90
CA TYR A 189 0.60 18.91 11.58
C TYR A 189 1.36 19.75 12.60
N ARG A 190 1.10 19.57 13.91
CA ARG A 190 1.81 20.30 14.98
C ARG A 190 3.32 20.08 14.92
N ARG A 191 3.75 18.83 14.67
CA ARG A 191 5.17 18.48 14.56
C ARG A 191 5.83 19.16 13.36
N VAL A 192 5.19 19.12 12.19
CA VAL A 192 5.69 19.78 10.97
C VAL A 192 5.72 21.30 11.14
N LYS A 193 4.67 21.91 11.71
CA LYS A 193 4.60 23.35 12.02
C LYS A 193 5.74 23.77 12.97
N ALA A 194 5.98 23.00 14.03
CA ALA A 194 7.08 23.27 14.96
C ALA A 194 8.46 23.17 14.28
N GLY A 195 8.68 22.13 13.45
CA GLY A 195 9.91 21.98 12.68
C GLY A 195 10.15 23.13 11.70
N PHE A 196 9.11 23.55 10.97
CA PHE A 196 9.15 24.71 10.09
C PHE A 196 9.52 25.99 10.83
N LEU A 197 8.85 26.28 11.95
CA LEU A 197 9.14 27.47 12.76
C LEU A 197 10.58 27.45 13.30
N ALA A 198 11.09 26.28 13.70
CA ALA A 198 12.48 26.13 14.11
C ALA A 198 13.45 26.39 12.96
N ALA A 199 13.18 25.88 11.75
CA ALA A 199 14.00 26.11 10.56
C ALA A 199 14.03 27.61 10.16
N VAL A 200 12.88 28.28 10.21
CA VAL A 200 12.77 29.73 9.94
C VAL A 200 13.52 30.56 10.98
N ALA A 201 13.44 30.17 12.26
CA ALA A 201 14.11 30.88 13.35
C ALA A 201 15.63 30.71 13.33
N ARG A 202 16.12 29.49 13.07
CA ARG A 202 17.55 29.16 13.09
C ARG A 202 18.28 29.44 11.79
N VAL A 203 17.55 29.63 10.68
CA VAL A 203 18.12 29.81 9.33
C VAL A 203 19.10 28.66 9.03
N GLU A 204 18.60 27.43 9.15
CA GLU A 204 19.44 26.26 8.92
C GLU A 204 20.00 26.26 7.50
N ALA A 205 21.30 25.95 7.37
CA ALA A 205 21.94 25.82 6.08
C ALA A 205 21.34 24.60 5.35
N THR A 206 20.79 24.84 4.17
CA THR A 206 20.18 23.80 3.35
C THR A 206 20.96 23.59 2.06
N GLU A 207 20.92 22.35 1.58
CA GLU A 207 21.55 21.95 0.32
C GLU A 207 20.47 21.58 -0.72
N PRO A 208 20.59 22.05 -1.98
CA PRO A 208 19.65 21.71 -3.03
C PRO A 208 19.82 20.25 -3.45
N TYR A 209 18.82 19.42 -3.16
CA TYR A 209 18.66 18.09 -3.74
C TYR A 209 17.47 18.08 -4.71
N ARG A 210 17.53 17.23 -5.74
CA ARG A 210 16.41 17.02 -6.66
C ARG A 210 15.22 16.41 -5.90
N VAL A 211 14.06 17.04 -6.00
CA VAL A 211 12.78 16.57 -5.44
C VAL A 211 11.68 16.66 -6.51
N GLU A 212 10.55 15.99 -6.30
CA GLU A 212 9.42 15.99 -7.24
C GLU A 212 8.90 17.41 -7.54
N HIS A 213 8.86 18.27 -6.52
CA HIS A 213 8.45 19.68 -6.64
C HIS A 213 9.35 20.52 -7.58
N CYS A 214 10.56 20.05 -7.92
CA CYS A 214 11.48 20.80 -8.79
C CYS A 214 10.88 21.19 -10.15
N GLY A 215 9.90 20.44 -10.68
CA GLY A 215 9.26 20.75 -11.96
C GLY A 215 8.37 22.01 -11.93
N LEU A 216 7.90 22.43 -10.76
CA LEU A 216 7.03 23.59 -10.56
C LEU A 216 7.68 24.72 -9.75
N CYS A 217 8.88 24.48 -9.24
CA CYS A 217 9.61 25.39 -8.35
C CYS A 217 10.13 26.63 -9.10
N GLU A 218 9.78 27.83 -8.63
CA GLU A 218 10.25 29.10 -9.21
C GLU A 218 11.79 29.28 -9.12
N PHE A 219 12.44 28.58 -8.18
CA PHE A 219 13.90 28.63 -7.97
C PHE A 219 14.66 27.50 -8.65
N ARG A 220 14.04 26.73 -9.55
CA ARG A 220 14.68 25.57 -10.20
C ARG A 220 16.00 25.92 -10.88
N GLN A 221 16.03 27.02 -11.63
CA GLN A 221 17.24 27.48 -12.32
C GLN A 221 18.37 27.84 -11.35
N VAL A 222 18.05 28.44 -10.20
CA VAL A 222 19.02 28.77 -9.15
C VAL A 222 19.72 27.50 -8.63
N CYS A 223 18.97 26.41 -8.46
CA CYS A 223 19.53 25.12 -8.04
C CYS A 223 20.40 24.50 -9.15
N ASP A 224 19.94 24.50 -10.40
CA ASP A 224 20.68 23.96 -11.55
C ASP A 224 22.01 24.70 -11.78
N GLU A 225 22.01 26.02 -11.68
CA GLU A 225 23.22 26.85 -11.76
C GLU A 225 24.19 26.55 -10.62
N ARG A 226 23.67 26.39 -9.39
CA ARG A 226 24.49 26.01 -8.23
C ARG A 226 25.14 24.64 -8.43
N TRP A 227 24.41 23.63 -8.87
CA TRP A 227 24.97 22.30 -9.12
C TRP A 227 26.06 22.32 -10.19
N LYS A 228 25.86 23.07 -11.27
CA LYS A 228 26.86 23.25 -12.33
C LYS A 228 28.12 23.96 -11.80
N ARG A 229 27.95 25.06 -11.06
CA ARG A 229 29.05 25.85 -10.49
C ARG A 229 29.88 25.04 -9.48
N GLU A 230 29.23 24.22 -8.66
CA GLU A 230 29.88 23.42 -7.62
C GLU A 230 30.40 22.07 -8.12
N ASP A 231 30.27 21.77 -9.42
CA ASP A 231 30.58 20.45 -9.99
C ASP A 231 29.92 19.31 -9.21
N HIS A 232 28.68 19.54 -8.77
CA HIS A 232 28.03 18.72 -7.76
C HIS A 232 27.80 17.30 -8.28
N LEU A 233 27.97 16.30 -7.41
CA LEU A 233 27.70 14.90 -7.73
C LEU A 233 26.30 14.61 -8.30
N LEU A 234 25.29 15.47 -8.10
CA LEU A 234 23.93 15.30 -8.62
C LEU A 234 23.83 15.46 -10.14
N LEU A 235 24.92 15.88 -10.78
CA LEU A 235 25.07 15.89 -12.23
C LEU A 235 25.33 14.48 -12.78
N VAL A 236 25.77 13.53 -11.93
CA VAL A 236 26.03 12.14 -12.36
C VAL A 236 24.70 11.42 -12.60
N ALA A 237 24.53 10.88 -13.80
CA ALA A 237 23.27 10.24 -14.17
C ALA A 237 22.99 9.02 -13.27
N GLY A 238 21.77 8.93 -12.74
CA GLY A 238 21.34 7.81 -11.89
C GLY A 238 21.89 7.83 -10.45
N ILE A 239 22.65 8.84 -10.05
CA ILE A 239 23.11 8.96 -8.67
C ILE A 239 21.95 9.31 -7.73
N ARG A 240 21.98 8.72 -6.54
CA ARG A 240 20.99 8.94 -5.47
C ARG A 240 21.63 9.76 -4.34
N ARG A 241 20.78 10.35 -3.49
CA ARG A 241 21.21 11.23 -2.39
C ARG A 241 22.10 10.49 -1.37
N ASP A 242 21.78 9.24 -1.05
CA ASP A 242 22.58 8.36 -0.20
C ASP A 242 24.00 8.15 -0.74
N ASN A 243 24.13 7.90 -2.05
CA ASN A 243 25.42 7.79 -2.73
C ASN A 243 26.22 9.08 -2.61
N VAL A 244 25.59 10.25 -2.79
CA VAL A 244 26.25 11.55 -2.60
C VAL A 244 26.79 11.69 -1.17
N THR A 245 25.99 11.36 -0.15
CA THR A 245 26.41 11.45 1.25
C THR A 245 27.58 10.53 1.55
N ARG A 246 27.54 9.26 1.12
CA ARG A 246 28.59 8.26 1.35
C ARG A 246 29.89 8.60 0.61
N LEU A 247 29.79 9.04 -0.65
CA LEU A 247 30.94 9.46 -1.45
C LEU A 247 31.65 10.68 -0.83
N ARG A 248 30.88 11.68 -0.36
CA ARG A 248 31.44 12.85 0.33
C ARG A 248 32.11 12.48 1.64
N ALA A 249 31.50 11.60 2.45
CA ALA A 249 32.12 11.09 3.67
C ALA A 249 33.45 10.37 3.39
N ALA A 250 33.60 9.79 2.20
CA ALA A 250 34.85 9.20 1.72
C ALA A 250 35.79 10.18 0.97
N GLY A 251 35.49 11.48 0.95
CA GLY A 251 36.32 12.53 0.35
C GLY A 251 36.12 12.74 -1.16
N ILE A 252 35.10 12.15 -1.78
CA ILE A 252 34.74 12.36 -3.19
C ILE A 252 33.54 13.30 -3.23
N GLY A 253 33.79 14.59 -3.52
CA GLY A 253 32.77 15.65 -3.41
C GLY A 253 32.14 16.12 -4.72
N THR A 254 32.77 15.84 -5.86
CA THR A 254 32.40 16.41 -7.17
C THR A 254 32.34 15.37 -8.28
N LEU A 255 31.64 15.66 -9.38
CA LEU A 255 31.61 14.80 -10.56
C LEU A 255 33.02 14.58 -11.12
N THR A 256 33.84 15.62 -11.19
CA THR A 256 35.23 15.50 -11.67
C THR A 256 36.06 14.62 -10.75
N ALA A 257 35.91 14.76 -9.43
CA ALA A 257 36.64 13.93 -8.46
C ALA A 257 36.20 12.46 -8.53
N LEU A 258 34.91 12.20 -8.77
CA LEU A 258 34.41 10.84 -8.93
C LEU A 258 34.90 10.21 -10.24
N GLY A 259 34.80 10.92 -11.37
CA GLY A 259 35.23 10.41 -12.67
C GLY A 259 36.75 10.28 -12.85
N GLY A 260 37.55 10.90 -11.96
CA GLY A 260 39.01 10.78 -11.92
C GLY A 260 39.55 9.98 -10.73
N ALA A 261 38.68 9.34 -9.93
CA ALA A 261 39.09 8.50 -8.82
C ALA A 261 39.69 7.16 -9.31
N ASP A 262 40.36 6.43 -8.42
CA ASP A 262 40.72 5.04 -8.70
C ASP A 262 39.45 4.17 -8.69
N ALA A 263 39.14 3.52 -9.80
CA ALA A 263 37.97 2.66 -9.96
C ALA A 263 37.92 1.50 -8.94
N THR A 264 39.07 1.09 -8.38
CA THR A 264 39.15 0.01 -7.37
C THR A 264 39.04 0.50 -5.93
N ARG A 265 38.86 1.80 -5.72
CA ARG A 265 38.77 2.40 -4.39
C ARG A 265 37.56 1.86 -3.63
N LYS A 266 37.80 1.31 -2.44
CA LYS A 266 36.73 0.88 -1.54
C LYS A 266 36.11 2.07 -0.82
N ILE A 267 34.80 2.22 -0.93
CA ILE A 267 34.01 3.23 -0.23
C ILE A 267 33.18 2.55 0.86
N PRO A 268 33.34 2.90 2.15
CA PRO A 268 32.54 2.32 3.23
C PRO A 268 31.04 2.42 2.96
N GLN A 269 30.30 1.33 3.21
CA GLN A 269 28.84 1.26 3.02
C GLN A 269 28.36 1.52 1.58
N VAL A 270 29.24 1.47 0.58
CA VAL A 270 28.87 1.44 -0.83
C VAL A 270 29.39 0.14 -1.42
N ALA A 271 28.51 -0.64 -2.05
CA ALA A 271 28.92 -1.87 -2.70
C ALA A 271 29.97 -1.56 -3.80
N PRO A 272 31.06 -2.33 -3.93
CA PRO A 272 32.11 -2.08 -4.93
C PRO A 272 31.55 -1.85 -6.34
N ARG A 273 30.63 -2.71 -6.80
CA ARG A 273 29.96 -2.58 -8.12
C ARG A 273 29.16 -1.28 -8.27
N THR A 274 28.53 -0.79 -7.20
CA THR A 274 27.82 0.51 -7.23
C THR A 274 28.79 1.67 -7.40
N PHE A 275 29.94 1.62 -6.70
CA PHE A 275 30.98 2.63 -6.86
C PHE A 275 31.57 2.61 -8.27
N GLU A 276 31.95 1.44 -8.78
CA GLU A 276 32.45 1.25 -10.14
C GLU A 276 31.48 1.83 -11.19
N THR A 277 30.19 1.53 -11.05
CA THR A 277 29.14 2.04 -11.95
C THR A 277 29.04 3.57 -11.93
N LEU A 278 29.07 4.19 -10.75
CA LEU A 278 28.97 5.65 -10.61
C LEU A 278 30.25 6.35 -11.07
N HIS A 279 31.41 5.76 -10.78
CA HIS A 279 32.71 6.21 -11.27
C HIS A 279 32.73 6.24 -12.80
N ASP A 280 32.36 5.11 -13.43
CA ASP A 280 32.35 4.97 -14.88
C ASP A 280 31.37 5.93 -15.56
N GLN A 281 30.16 6.05 -15.01
CA GLN A 281 29.18 7.03 -15.48
C GLN A 281 29.71 8.48 -15.37
N ALA A 282 30.37 8.83 -14.26
CA ALA A 282 30.95 10.16 -14.06
C ALA A 282 32.12 10.42 -15.03
N ALA A 283 32.96 9.41 -15.31
CA ALA A 283 34.08 9.52 -16.25
C ALA A 283 33.60 9.81 -17.68
N LEU A 284 32.56 9.11 -18.16
CA LEU A 284 31.97 9.37 -19.48
C LEU A 284 31.32 10.75 -19.58
N GLN A 285 30.61 11.18 -18.54
CA GLN A 285 30.00 12.52 -18.50
C GLN A 285 31.08 13.62 -18.42
N LEU A 286 32.16 13.38 -17.68
CA LEU A 286 33.32 14.28 -17.62
C LEU A 286 33.99 14.40 -18.99
N HIS A 287 34.19 13.27 -19.69
CA HIS A 287 34.73 13.26 -21.05
C HIS A 287 33.88 14.11 -21.99
N ARG A 288 32.56 13.86 -22.05
CA ARG A 288 31.66 14.68 -22.89
C ARG A 288 31.72 16.16 -22.54
N ARG A 289 31.83 16.49 -21.25
CA ARG A 289 31.90 17.89 -20.82
C ARG A 289 33.19 18.58 -21.27
N THR A 290 34.31 17.85 -21.37
CA THR A 290 35.61 18.42 -21.73
C THR A 290 35.90 18.36 -23.23
N SER A 291 35.47 17.31 -23.93
CA SER A 291 35.72 17.12 -25.37
C SER A 291 34.55 17.57 -26.26
N GLY A 292 33.34 17.64 -25.71
CA GLY A 292 32.09 17.81 -26.48
C GLY A 292 31.60 16.52 -27.15
N GLU A 293 32.36 15.43 -27.07
CA GLU A 293 32.06 14.16 -27.73
C GLU A 293 31.19 13.25 -26.86
N LEU A 294 30.10 12.72 -27.43
CA LEU A 294 29.26 11.73 -26.76
C LEU A 294 29.83 10.33 -26.96
N THR A 295 30.50 9.81 -25.93
CA THR A 295 31.08 8.47 -25.91
C THR A 295 30.23 7.48 -25.10
N TRP A 296 30.38 6.19 -25.42
CA TRP A 296 29.70 5.08 -24.76
C TRP A 296 30.52 3.79 -24.90
N HIS A 297 30.23 2.78 -24.07
CA HIS A 297 30.78 1.43 -24.22
C HIS A 297 29.76 0.36 -23.77
N PRO A 298 29.86 -0.89 -24.29
CA PRO A 298 28.97 -1.98 -23.90
C PRO A 298 29.31 -2.51 -22.50
N LEU A 299 28.30 -3.00 -21.79
CA LEU A 299 28.43 -3.70 -20.52
C LEU A 299 28.56 -5.21 -20.76
N ASP A 300 29.09 -5.95 -19.79
CA ASP A 300 29.20 -7.41 -19.87
C ASP A 300 27.82 -8.07 -20.03
N SER A 301 27.75 -9.05 -20.93
CA SER A 301 26.48 -9.71 -21.31
C SER A 301 26.12 -10.80 -20.30
N GLU A 302 25.08 -10.56 -19.52
CA GLU A 302 24.39 -11.58 -18.72
C GLU A 302 23.24 -12.18 -19.57
N PRO A 303 22.99 -13.50 -19.53
CA PRO A 303 21.92 -14.12 -20.31
C PRO A 303 20.56 -13.45 -20.08
N GLY A 304 19.87 -13.04 -21.14
CA GLY A 304 18.56 -12.39 -21.06
C GLY A 304 18.56 -10.92 -20.62
N CYS A 305 19.72 -10.27 -20.49
CA CYS A 305 19.86 -8.86 -20.12
C CYS A 305 20.38 -7.99 -21.26
N GLY A 306 20.12 -6.67 -21.18
CA GLY A 306 20.68 -5.67 -22.10
C GLY A 306 20.40 -6.01 -23.57
N PHE A 307 21.46 -6.19 -24.34
CA PHE A 307 21.40 -6.52 -25.77
C PHE A 307 20.70 -7.86 -26.08
N GLU A 308 20.63 -8.81 -25.14
CA GLU A 308 19.92 -10.09 -25.34
C GLU A 308 18.40 -9.95 -25.28
N LYS A 309 17.89 -8.85 -24.73
CA LYS A 309 16.46 -8.53 -24.75
C LYS A 309 15.97 -8.02 -26.11
N LEU A 310 16.89 -7.74 -27.04
CA LEU A 310 16.51 -7.35 -28.39
C LEU A 310 16.11 -8.60 -29.19
N PRO A 311 14.89 -8.63 -29.75
CA PRO A 311 14.51 -9.65 -30.72
C PRO A 311 14.99 -9.27 -32.12
N ARG A 312 15.01 -10.25 -33.02
CA ARG A 312 15.31 -9.99 -34.43
C ARG A 312 14.23 -9.05 -35.02
N PRO A 313 14.60 -7.96 -35.71
CA PRO A 313 13.63 -7.11 -36.37
C PRO A 313 12.74 -7.91 -37.32
N ALA A 314 11.45 -7.65 -37.28
CA ALA A 314 10.45 -8.31 -38.11
C ALA A 314 9.62 -7.26 -38.88
N ASP A 315 9.09 -7.66 -40.04
CA ASP A 315 8.22 -6.77 -40.83
C ASP A 315 6.91 -6.41 -40.10
N GLY A 316 6.51 -7.25 -39.14
CA GLY A 316 5.35 -7.01 -38.28
C GLY A 316 5.58 -5.96 -37.19
N ASP A 317 6.81 -5.52 -36.93
CA ASP A 317 7.15 -4.65 -35.80
C ASP A 317 6.36 -3.34 -35.76
N VAL A 318 6.09 -2.88 -34.55
CA VAL A 318 5.39 -1.61 -34.28
C VAL A 318 6.19 -0.80 -33.27
N ILE A 319 6.31 0.50 -33.50
CA ILE A 319 6.76 1.44 -32.46
C ILE A 319 5.53 2.11 -31.87
N PHE A 320 5.46 2.15 -30.54
CA PHE A 320 4.31 2.64 -29.81
C PHE A 320 4.71 3.71 -28.80
N ASP A 321 3.96 4.81 -28.81
CA ASP A 321 4.04 5.88 -27.82
C ASP A 321 2.62 6.39 -27.46
N ILE A 322 2.43 6.92 -26.26
CA ILE A 322 1.11 7.34 -25.77
C ILE A 322 1.18 8.67 -25.02
N GLU A 323 0.28 9.59 -25.37
CA GLU A 323 0.14 10.90 -24.75
C GLU A 323 -1.16 11.00 -23.96
N GLY A 324 -1.10 11.72 -22.84
CA GLY A 324 -2.27 11.91 -22.00
C GLY A 324 -2.28 13.22 -21.23
N ASP A 325 -3.49 13.68 -20.93
CA ASP A 325 -3.75 14.83 -20.09
C ASP A 325 -4.14 14.35 -18.68
N PRO A 326 -3.22 14.47 -17.70
CA PRO A 326 -3.48 14.11 -16.34
C PRO A 326 -4.44 15.07 -15.62
N PHE A 327 -5.02 16.08 -16.26
CA PHE A 327 -5.96 17.06 -15.69
C PHE A 327 -7.27 17.25 -16.48
N TRP A 328 -7.44 16.55 -17.62
CA TRP A 328 -8.61 16.65 -18.53
C TRP A 328 -9.96 16.81 -17.83
N GLN A 329 -10.31 15.87 -16.95
CA GLN A 329 -11.41 16.02 -16.01
C GLN A 329 -10.90 15.80 -14.59
N PRO A 330 -11.46 16.43 -13.57
CA PRO A 330 -10.95 16.21 -12.22
C PRO A 330 -11.16 14.80 -11.64
N ALA A 331 -11.94 13.91 -12.26
CA ALA A 331 -12.11 12.54 -11.77
C ALA A 331 -11.07 11.55 -12.32
N ARG A 332 -10.60 11.74 -13.56
CA ARG A 332 -9.58 10.89 -14.18
C ARG A 332 -8.92 11.59 -15.39
N GLY A 333 -7.68 11.23 -15.70
CA GLY A 333 -6.91 11.77 -16.83
C GLY A 333 -7.32 11.10 -18.13
N LEU A 334 -6.99 11.67 -19.27
CA LEU A 334 -7.36 11.11 -20.56
C LEU A 334 -6.10 10.85 -21.36
N HIS A 335 -5.84 9.61 -21.75
CA HIS A 335 -4.90 9.32 -22.82
C HIS A 335 -5.57 9.71 -24.13
N PHE A 336 -5.20 10.87 -24.66
CA PHE A 336 -5.88 11.48 -25.79
C PHE A 336 -5.28 11.05 -27.13
N LEU A 337 -4.06 10.51 -27.16
CA LEU A 337 -3.39 10.08 -28.38
C LEU A 337 -2.58 8.80 -28.16
N PHE A 338 -2.85 7.79 -28.99
CA PHE A 338 -2.05 6.56 -29.12
C PHE A 338 -1.34 6.60 -30.47
N GLY A 339 -0.01 6.78 -30.44
CA GLY A 339 0.83 6.89 -31.61
C GLY A 339 1.40 5.55 -32.05
N LEU A 340 1.21 5.19 -33.32
CA LEU A 340 1.73 3.96 -33.88
C LEU A 340 2.59 4.24 -35.10
N LEU A 341 3.82 3.72 -35.12
CA LEU A 341 4.63 3.64 -36.32
C LEU A 341 4.61 2.18 -36.80
N THR A 342 3.99 1.93 -37.94
CA THR A 342 3.87 0.59 -38.54
C THR A 342 4.71 0.49 -39.81
N ARG A 343 5.23 -0.71 -40.09
CA ARG A 343 5.90 -0.99 -41.36
C ARG A 343 4.92 -1.68 -42.30
N ASP A 344 4.45 -0.96 -43.32
CA ASP A 344 3.53 -1.50 -44.34
C ASP A 344 4.08 -1.17 -45.75
N GLY A 345 4.36 -2.18 -46.57
CA GLY A 345 4.81 -1.97 -47.96
C GLY A 345 6.24 -1.42 -48.15
N GLY A 346 7.13 -1.63 -47.17
CA GLY A 346 8.56 -1.28 -47.27
C GLY A 346 8.98 0.01 -46.55
N GLY A 347 8.03 0.83 -46.08
CA GLY A 347 8.30 2.06 -45.33
C GLY A 347 7.56 2.13 -43.99
N TRP A 348 8.04 2.99 -43.09
CA TRP A 348 7.41 3.28 -41.80
C TRP A 348 6.36 4.38 -41.94
N ARG A 349 5.13 4.10 -41.53
CA ARG A 349 3.99 5.02 -41.56
C ARG A 349 3.48 5.28 -40.15
N TYR A 350 3.30 6.55 -39.83
CA TYR A 350 2.72 6.98 -38.56
C TYR A 350 1.19 6.98 -38.65
N ARG A 351 0.53 6.51 -37.59
CA ARG A 351 -0.92 6.48 -37.42
C ARG A 351 -1.28 6.95 -36.01
N PRO A 352 -1.93 8.10 -35.86
CA PRO A 352 -2.50 8.53 -34.59
C PRO A 352 -3.88 7.89 -34.37
N LEU A 353 -4.17 7.48 -33.14
CA LEU A 353 -5.52 7.16 -32.68
C LEU A 353 -5.91 8.16 -31.58
N TRP A 354 -6.92 8.99 -31.85
CA TRP A 354 -7.35 10.04 -30.95
C TRP A 354 -8.52 9.61 -30.06
N ALA A 355 -8.52 10.13 -28.84
CA ALA A 355 -9.62 10.04 -27.90
C ALA A 355 -9.85 11.42 -27.27
N HIS A 356 -11.09 11.90 -27.33
CA HIS A 356 -11.47 13.20 -26.76
C HIS A 356 -12.46 13.08 -25.61
N ASP A 357 -12.90 11.85 -25.33
CA ASP A 357 -13.76 11.49 -24.22
C ASP A 357 -13.47 10.06 -23.74
N ARG A 358 -14.21 9.61 -22.71
CA ARG A 358 -14.04 8.27 -22.12
C ARG A 358 -14.43 7.13 -23.03
N ALA A 359 -15.49 7.31 -23.83
CA ALA A 359 -15.92 6.31 -24.77
C ALA A 359 -14.86 6.14 -25.86
N GLY A 360 -14.27 7.25 -26.32
CA GLY A 360 -13.13 7.31 -27.22
C GLY A 360 -11.88 6.66 -26.63
N GLU A 361 -11.49 6.95 -25.39
CA GLU A 361 -10.28 6.34 -24.78
C GLU A 361 -10.45 4.82 -24.62
N ARG A 362 -11.65 4.37 -24.22
CA ARG A 362 -11.97 2.93 -24.18
C ARG A 362 -11.91 2.31 -25.58
N ALA A 363 -12.53 2.93 -26.58
CA ALA A 363 -12.56 2.42 -27.95
C ALA A 363 -11.16 2.40 -28.58
N ALA A 364 -10.33 3.42 -28.33
CA ALA A 364 -8.95 3.49 -28.77
C ALA A 364 -8.10 2.39 -28.13
N PHE A 365 -8.24 2.18 -26.81
CA PHE A 365 -7.59 1.08 -26.11
C PHE A 365 -8.00 -0.30 -26.64
N GLU A 366 -9.30 -0.57 -26.77
CA GLU A 366 -9.81 -1.83 -27.30
C GLU A 366 -9.30 -2.06 -28.74
N SER A 367 -9.38 -1.04 -29.59
CA SER A 367 -8.89 -1.09 -30.98
C SER A 367 -7.38 -1.33 -31.07
N LEU A 368 -6.59 -0.73 -30.17
CA LEU A 368 -5.15 -0.91 -30.11
C LEU A 368 -4.77 -2.35 -29.77
N ILE A 369 -5.40 -2.92 -28.73
CA ILE A 369 -5.12 -4.30 -28.31
C ILE A 369 -5.58 -5.29 -29.39
N ASP A 370 -6.75 -5.07 -29.99
CA ASP A 370 -7.24 -5.91 -31.09
C ASP A 370 -6.29 -5.82 -32.31
N PHE A 371 -5.78 -4.61 -32.63
CA PHE A 371 -4.77 -4.41 -33.66
C PHE A 371 -3.47 -5.19 -33.38
N PHE A 372 -2.94 -5.15 -32.16
CA PHE A 372 -1.75 -5.92 -31.79
C PHE A 372 -1.97 -7.43 -31.94
N ARG A 373 -3.14 -7.96 -31.53
CA ARG A 373 -3.46 -9.38 -31.68
C ARG A 373 -3.59 -9.81 -33.13
N GLU A 374 -4.32 -9.05 -33.94
CA GLU A 374 -4.46 -9.32 -35.37
C GLU A 374 -3.10 -9.29 -36.08
N ARG A 375 -2.24 -8.32 -35.72
CA ARG A 375 -0.92 -8.18 -36.35
C ARG A 375 0.03 -9.27 -35.89
N LEU A 376 0.02 -9.68 -34.62
CA LEU A 376 0.78 -10.83 -34.11
C LEU A 376 0.35 -12.14 -34.80
N ALA A 377 -0.96 -12.34 -35.02
CA ALA A 377 -1.47 -13.50 -35.74
C ALA A 377 -0.99 -13.57 -37.20
N ARG A 378 -0.83 -12.41 -37.86
CA ARG A 378 -0.28 -12.32 -39.24
C ARG A 378 1.25 -12.39 -39.26
N HIS A 379 1.91 -11.91 -38.22
CA HIS A 379 3.36 -11.82 -38.08
C HIS A 379 3.80 -12.37 -36.72
N PRO A 380 3.98 -13.70 -36.58
CA PRO A 380 4.31 -14.33 -35.29
C PRO A 380 5.61 -13.85 -34.64
N GLY A 381 6.53 -13.26 -35.42
CA GLY A 381 7.76 -12.65 -34.92
C GLY A 381 7.67 -11.15 -34.61
N MET A 382 6.46 -10.56 -34.66
CA MET A 382 6.24 -9.14 -34.37
C MET A 382 6.57 -8.80 -32.92
N HIS A 383 7.22 -7.65 -32.73
CA HIS A 383 7.35 -7.01 -31.43
C HIS A 383 6.80 -5.58 -31.43
N VAL A 384 6.41 -5.10 -30.25
CA VAL A 384 5.99 -3.72 -29.98
C VAL A 384 7.09 -3.04 -29.18
N TYR A 385 7.84 -2.14 -29.81
CA TYR A 385 8.92 -1.39 -29.17
C TYR A 385 8.38 -0.10 -28.57
N HIS A 386 8.84 0.20 -27.36
CA HIS A 386 8.51 1.42 -26.63
C HIS A 386 9.73 1.86 -25.81
N TYR A 387 9.79 3.14 -25.42
CA TYR A 387 11.01 3.66 -24.78
C TYR A 387 11.09 3.35 -23.29
N GLY A 388 9.98 3.25 -22.53
CA GLY A 388 10.08 3.04 -21.08
C GLY A 388 8.97 2.19 -20.47
N ALA A 389 8.91 2.08 -19.14
CA ALA A 389 7.87 1.28 -18.49
C ALA A 389 6.46 1.92 -18.54
N TYR A 390 6.33 3.16 -18.99
CA TYR A 390 5.08 3.91 -18.93
C TYR A 390 4.02 3.30 -19.85
N GLU A 391 4.36 2.93 -21.08
CA GLU A 391 3.38 2.48 -22.07
C GLU A 391 2.73 1.14 -21.66
N PRO A 392 3.49 0.08 -21.29
CA PRO A 392 2.88 -1.15 -20.78
C PRO A 392 2.14 -0.93 -19.46
N THR A 393 2.58 0.01 -18.63
CA THR A 393 1.88 0.37 -17.39
C THR A 393 0.54 1.04 -17.68
N ALA A 394 0.50 1.97 -18.63
CA ALA A 394 -0.71 2.61 -19.09
C ALA A 394 -1.68 1.57 -19.67
N LEU A 395 -1.22 0.62 -20.49
CA LEU A 395 -2.06 -0.47 -21.00
C LEU A 395 -2.64 -1.35 -19.89
N LYS A 396 -1.83 -1.73 -18.87
CA LYS A 396 -2.30 -2.48 -17.70
C LYS A 396 -3.31 -1.68 -16.87
N GLN A 397 -3.10 -0.38 -16.73
CA GLN A 397 -4.04 0.52 -16.04
C GLN A 397 -5.35 0.65 -16.82
N LEU A 398 -5.30 0.91 -18.12
CA LEU A 398 -6.48 1.00 -18.98
C LEU A 398 -7.26 -0.32 -18.99
N MET A 399 -6.56 -1.46 -19.06
CA MET A 399 -7.14 -2.80 -18.90
C MET A 399 -7.89 -2.94 -17.57
N GLY A 400 -7.25 -2.58 -16.45
CA GLY A 400 -7.86 -2.69 -15.12
C GLY A 400 -9.03 -1.72 -14.90
N VAL A 401 -8.92 -0.48 -15.41
CA VAL A 401 -9.95 0.54 -15.26
C VAL A 401 -11.17 0.27 -16.14
N TYR A 402 -10.96 -0.17 -17.38
CA TYR A 402 -12.05 -0.49 -18.31
C TYR A 402 -12.53 -1.94 -18.20
N ALA A 403 -11.81 -2.78 -17.45
CA ALA A 403 -12.10 -4.20 -17.21
C ALA A 403 -12.45 -4.96 -18.51
N THR A 404 -11.70 -4.67 -19.58
CA THR A 404 -11.88 -5.17 -20.95
C THR A 404 -10.53 -5.65 -21.51
N ARG A 405 -10.57 -6.60 -22.45
CA ARG A 405 -9.38 -7.20 -23.10
C ARG A 405 -8.33 -7.77 -22.12
N GLU A 406 -8.74 -8.18 -20.92
CA GLU A 406 -7.82 -8.65 -19.88
C GLU A 406 -6.98 -9.87 -20.29
N ASP A 407 -7.60 -10.85 -20.95
CA ASP A 407 -6.90 -12.05 -21.42
C ASP A 407 -6.01 -11.75 -22.64
N ALA A 408 -6.45 -10.83 -23.50
CA ALA A 408 -5.69 -10.36 -24.65
C ALA A 408 -4.39 -9.63 -24.25
N VAL A 409 -4.46 -8.75 -23.26
CA VAL A 409 -3.28 -8.07 -22.71
C VAL A 409 -2.37 -9.07 -21.98
N ASP A 410 -2.92 -10.00 -21.20
CA ASP A 410 -2.15 -11.06 -20.54
C ASP A 410 -1.45 -11.98 -21.56
N GLU A 411 -2.12 -12.33 -22.66
CA GLU A 411 -1.53 -13.06 -23.79
C GLU A 411 -0.33 -12.29 -24.36
N LEU A 412 -0.49 -11.03 -24.78
CA LEU A 412 0.61 -10.22 -25.33
C LEU A 412 1.80 -10.08 -24.37
N LEU A 413 1.54 -9.94 -23.07
CA LEU A 413 2.59 -9.86 -22.04
C LEU A 413 3.31 -11.19 -21.83
N ARG A 414 2.58 -12.31 -21.79
CA ARG A 414 3.17 -13.66 -21.65
C ARG A 414 3.97 -14.07 -22.88
N HIS A 415 3.58 -13.57 -24.03
CA HIS A 415 4.30 -13.75 -25.29
C HIS A 415 5.50 -12.81 -25.42
N GLU A 416 5.80 -11.98 -24.42
CA GLU A 416 6.96 -11.05 -24.42
C GLU A 416 6.99 -10.15 -25.66
N VAL A 417 5.81 -9.76 -26.17
CA VAL A 417 5.68 -8.96 -27.38
C VAL A 417 6.24 -7.55 -27.19
N PHE A 418 6.20 -7.01 -25.97
CA PHE A 418 6.64 -5.65 -25.65
C PHE A 418 8.14 -5.60 -25.34
N VAL A 419 8.86 -4.72 -26.05
CA VAL A 419 10.32 -4.53 -25.90
C VAL A 419 10.61 -3.14 -25.35
N ASP A 420 11.09 -3.09 -24.11
CA ASP A 420 11.51 -1.87 -23.40
C ASP A 420 12.95 -1.49 -23.77
N LEU A 421 13.10 -0.45 -24.62
CA LEU A 421 14.42 0.02 -25.06
C LEU A 421 15.22 0.72 -23.95
N LEU A 422 14.60 1.36 -22.96
CA LEU A 422 15.33 1.93 -21.83
C LEU A 422 15.99 0.84 -21.00
N SER A 423 15.30 -0.28 -20.79
CA SER A 423 15.88 -1.46 -20.14
C SER A 423 17.07 -2.01 -20.92
N VAL A 424 16.95 -2.14 -22.25
CA VAL A 424 18.06 -2.55 -23.14
C VAL A 424 19.25 -1.60 -22.99
N VAL A 425 19.02 -0.28 -23.06
CA VAL A 425 20.09 0.73 -22.95
C VAL A 425 20.78 0.66 -21.59
N ARG A 426 20.02 0.69 -20.49
CA ARG A 426 20.59 0.75 -19.13
C ARG A 426 21.37 -0.51 -18.74
N GLN A 427 21.00 -1.67 -19.30
CA GLN A 427 21.64 -2.95 -19.03
C GLN A 427 22.70 -3.32 -20.08
N GLY A 428 22.62 -2.77 -21.30
CA GLY A 428 23.51 -3.10 -22.40
C GLY A 428 24.69 -2.15 -22.55
N LEU A 429 24.57 -0.88 -22.15
CA LEU A 429 25.63 0.11 -22.35
C LEU A 429 25.69 1.17 -21.25
N ARG A 430 26.83 1.87 -21.19
CA ARG A 430 27.01 3.12 -20.45
C ARG A 430 27.32 4.25 -21.43
N ALA A 431 26.68 5.40 -21.28
CA ALA A 431 26.90 6.56 -22.14
C ALA A 431 27.14 7.85 -21.34
N GLY A 432 27.87 8.80 -21.93
CA GLY A 432 28.12 10.15 -21.39
C GLY A 432 26.90 11.08 -21.40
N VAL A 433 25.70 10.56 -21.14
CA VAL A 433 24.45 11.32 -21.12
C VAL A 433 24.17 11.92 -19.74
N SER A 434 23.46 13.06 -19.69
CA SER A 434 23.01 13.69 -18.43
C SER A 434 21.87 12.93 -17.76
N SER A 435 21.06 12.24 -18.56
CA SER A 435 19.99 11.35 -18.14
C SER A 435 19.79 10.27 -19.20
N TYR A 436 19.14 9.16 -18.84
CA TYR A 436 18.69 8.16 -19.80
C TYR A 436 17.24 8.43 -20.21
N SER A 437 16.93 9.68 -20.55
CA SER A 437 15.67 10.05 -21.22
C SER A 437 15.84 9.91 -22.73
N LEU A 438 14.74 9.71 -23.47
CA LEU A 438 14.78 9.49 -24.92
C LEU A 438 15.57 10.61 -25.62
N LYS A 439 15.31 11.86 -25.22
CA LYS A 439 15.97 13.07 -25.73
C LYS A 439 17.48 13.10 -25.54
N ASP A 440 17.97 12.54 -24.43
CA ASP A 440 19.41 12.51 -24.16
C ASP A 440 20.10 11.34 -24.88
N VAL A 441 19.41 10.20 -25.06
CA VAL A 441 20.00 8.99 -25.67
C VAL A 441 19.81 8.90 -27.18
N GLU A 442 18.81 9.57 -27.76
CA GLU A 442 18.58 9.60 -29.22
C GLU A 442 19.77 10.23 -29.97
N ALA A 443 20.56 11.04 -29.28
CA ALA A 443 21.83 11.56 -29.77
C ALA A 443 22.85 10.46 -30.11
N LEU A 444 22.79 9.28 -29.46
CA LEU A 444 23.62 8.12 -29.82
C LEU A 444 23.30 7.61 -31.22
N ALA A 445 22.01 7.65 -31.59
CA ALA A 445 21.52 7.30 -32.92
C ALA A 445 21.65 8.45 -33.93
N ARG A 446 22.23 9.59 -33.52
CA ARG A 446 22.34 10.84 -34.32
C ARG A 446 20.99 11.30 -34.88
N PHE A 447 19.92 11.06 -34.13
CA PHE A 447 18.59 11.50 -34.51
C PHE A 447 18.47 13.02 -34.33
N GLU A 448 18.02 13.72 -35.37
CA GLU A 448 17.77 15.16 -35.33
C GLU A 448 16.25 15.41 -35.37
N ARG A 449 15.73 16.04 -34.32
CA ARG A 449 14.33 16.48 -34.26
C ARG A 449 14.11 17.65 -35.20
N LYS A 450 12.98 17.66 -35.90
CA LYS A 450 12.59 18.70 -36.88
C LYS A 450 11.71 19.78 -36.24
N ALA A 451 10.98 19.47 -35.17
CA ALA A 451 10.09 20.38 -34.48
C ALA A 451 10.76 21.04 -33.26
N ASP A 452 10.49 22.34 -33.04
CA ASP A 452 10.93 23.11 -31.85
C ASP A 452 10.00 22.84 -30.62
N VAL A 453 9.33 21.68 -30.57
CA VAL A 453 8.37 21.37 -29.51
C VAL A 453 9.08 20.88 -28.25
N ARG A 454 9.05 21.77 -27.25
CA ARG A 454 9.74 21.64 -25.97
C ARG A 454 8.82 20.94 -24.95
N SER A 455 8.94 19.61 -24.86
CA SER A 455 8.44 18.72 -23.77
C SER A 455 6.95 18.33 -23.79
N GLY A 456 6.62 17.16 -23.22
CA GLY A 456 5.25 16.66 -23.06
C GLY A 456 4.32 17.58 -22.26
N THR A 457 4.85 18.45 -21.38
CA THR A 457 4.04 19.49 -20.71
C THR A 457 3.39 20.45 -21.72
N ARG A 458 4.05 20.73 -22.85
CA ARG A 458 3.46 21.53 -23.92
C ARG A 458 2.39 20.80 -24.72
N ALA A 459 2.49 19.48 -24.87
CA ALA A 459 1.43 18.69 -25.52
C ALA A 459 0.11 18.79 -24.71
N VAL A 460 0.18 18.69 -23.38
CA VAL A 460 -0.98 18.90 -22.49
C VAL A 460 -1.54 20.32 -22.64
N LEU A 461 -0.69 21.35 -22.63
CA LEU A 461 -1.12 22.75 -22.81
C LEU A 461 -1.78 23.00 -24.16
N ALA A 462 -1.20 22.47 -25.25
CA ALA A 462 -1.76 22.59 -26.59
C ALA A 462 -3.12 21.88 -26.69
N TYR A 463 -3.25 20.71 -26.05
CA TYR A 463 -4.52 19.97 -26.01
C TYR A 463 -5.60 20.72 -25.23
N GLU A 464 -5.27 21.29 -24.08
CA GLU A 464 -6.18 22.10 -23.27
C GLU A 464 -6.62 23.38 -23.99
N GLN A 465 -5.71 24.02 -24.72
CA GLN A 465 -6.05 25.18 -25.54
C GLN A 465 -6.97 24.78 -26.71
N TRP A 466 -6.71 23.64 -27.35
CA TRP A 466 -7.59 23.08 -28.38
C TRP A 466 -9.00 22.78 -27.85
N MET A 467 -9.12 22.22 -26.65
CA MET A 467 -10.44 21.99 -26.02
C MET A 467 -11.26 23.29 -25.91
N SER A 468 -10.58 24.44 -25.75
CA SER A 468 -11.20 25.76 -25.63
C SER A 468 -11.49 26.44 -26.99
N ASP A 469 -10.51 26.47 -27.89
CA ASP A 469 -10.59 27.23 -29.15
C ASP A 469 -10.90 26.38 -30.39
N GLN A 470 -10.81 25.05 -30.27
CA GLN A 470 -11.02 24.07 -31.32
C GLN A 470 -10.11 24.27 -32.56
N ASP A 471 -8.94 24.88 -32.41
CA ASP A 471 -7.97 25.07 -33.50
C ASP A 471 -7.21 23.76 -33.81
N GLY A 472 -7.55 23.12 -34.93
CA GLY A 472 -6.96 21.86 -35.38
C GLY A 472 -5.43 21.86 -35.49
N ARG A 473 -4.79 23.02 -35.69
CA ARG A 473 -3.32 23.13 -35.74
C ARG A 473 -2.64 22.62 -34.48
N ARG A 474 -3.32 22.73 -33.32
CA ARG A 474 -2.80 22.26 -32.03
C ARG A 474 -2.74 20.73 -31.96
N LEU A 475 -3.73 20.04 -32.54
CA LEU A 475 -3.69 18.58 -32.65
C LEU A 475 -2.60 18.14 -33.62
N ASP A 476 -2.37 18.89 -34.71
CA ASP A 476 -1.27 18.63 -35.64
C ASP A 476 0.10 18.79 -34.95
N GLU A 477 0.28 19.81 -34.10
CA GLU A 477 1.50 20.00 -33.30
C GLU A 477 1.76 18.83 -32.33
N ILE A 478 0.71 18.34 -31.66
CA ILE A 478 0.80 17.19 -30.74
C ILE A 478 1.13 15.91 -31.51
N ALA A 479 0.44 15.64 -32.62
CA ALA A 479 0.71 14.48 -33.46
C ALA A 479 2.13 14.51 -34.03
N ALA A 480 2.63 15.67 -34.44
CA ALA A 480 3.99 15.83 -34.93
C ALA A 480 5.03 15.53 -33.83
N TYR A 481 4.79 16.02 -32.61
CA TYR A 481 5.65 15.72 -31.46
C TYR A 481 5.71 14.21 -31.15
N ASN A 482 4.56 13.55 -31.11
CA ASN A 482 4.47 12.11 -30.84
C ASN A 482 5.03 11.26 -32.00
N ASP A 483 4.86 11.67 -33.27
CA ASP A 483 5.55 11.02 -34.41
C ASP A 483 7.08 11.12 -34.27
N GLU A 484 7.61 12.26 -33.83
CA GLU A 484 9.04 12.40 -33.56
C GLU A 484 9.53 11.47 -32.45
N ASP A 485 8.78 11.29 -31.35
CA ASP A 485 9.14 10.36 -30.28
C ASP A 485 9.10 8.89 -30.75
N CYS A 486 8.11 8.52 -31.56
CA CYS A 486 8.07 7.21 -32.25
C CYS A 486 9.28 7.01 -33.18
N ARG A 487 9.66 8.02 -33.96
CA ARG A 487 10.80 7.95 -34.89
C ARG A 487 12.15 7.95 -34.16
N ALA A 488 12.28 8.68 -33.06
CA ALA A 488 13.46 8.64 -32.21
C ALA A 488 13.64 7.25 -31.59
N THR A 489 12.54 6.66 -31.10
CA THR A 489 12.51 5.28 -30.59
C THR A 489 12.92 4.27 -31.66
N LEU A 490 12.42 4.41 -32.89
CA LEU A 490 12.84 3.59 -34.04
C LEU A 490 14.34 3.72 -34.33
N ALA A 491 14.84 4.96 -34.43
CA ALA A 491 16.25 5.23 -34.72
C ALA A 491 17.16 4.63 -33.65
N LEU A 492 16.74 4.74 -32.38
CA LEU A 492 17.44 4.11 -31.26
C LEU A 492 17.41 2.58 -31.35
N ARG A 493 16.26 1.97 -31.67
CA ARG A 493 16.13 0.52 -31.88
C ARG A 493 17.10 0.05 -32.95
N ASP A 494 17.08 0.68 -34.12
CA ASP A 494 17.92 0.31 -35.26
C ASP A 494 19.41 0.47 -34.91
N TRP A 495 19.76 1.55 -34.20
CA TRP A 495 21.11 1.78 -33.70
C TRP A 495 21.55 0.70 -32.71
N LEU A 496 20.72 0.35 -31.72
CA LEU A 496 21.01 -0.71 -30.74
C LEU A 496 21.21 -2.07 -31.40
N VAL A 497 20.38 -2.40 -32.41
CA VAL A 497 20.54 -3.62 -33.21
C VAL A 497 21.89 -3.62 -33.95
N ALA A 498 22.31 -2.47 -34.50
CA ALA A 498 23.60 -2.35 -35.19
C ALA A 498 24.81 -2.44 -34.24
N GLN A 499 24.65 -1.99 -32.98
CA GLN A 499 25.71 -2.03 -31.97
C GLN A 499 25.76 -3.35 -31.17
N ARG A 500 24.82 -4.25 -31.41
CA ARG A 500 24.67 -5.49 -30.66
C ARG A 500 25.91 -6.39 -30.80
N PRO A 501 26.50 -6.88 -29.70
CA PRO A 501 27.63 -7.82 -29.77
C PRO A 501 27.29 -9.12 -30.51
N ALA A 502 28.24 -9.66 -31.29
CA ALA A 502 28.03 -10.90 -32.04
C ALA A 502 27.81 -12.13 -31.14
N ALA A 503 28.38 -12.12 -29.93
CA ALA A 503 28.26 -13.19 -28.94
C ALA A 503 26.93 -13.19 -28.17
N ALA A 504 26.20 -12.07 -28.15
CA ALA A 504 24.90 -11.98 -27.49
C ALA A 504 23.90 -12.93 -28.18
N THR A 505 23.01 -13.56 -27.42
CA THR A 505 21.89 -14.35 -27.95
C THR A 505 20.68 -13.46 -28.28
N TRP A 506 19.89 -13.83 -29.29
CA TRP A 506 18.68 -13.08 -29.62
C TRP A 506 17.56 -13.51 -28.68
N ALA A 507 16.72 -12.58 -28.25
CA ALA A 507 15.48 -12.95 -27.58
C ALA A 507 14.71 -13.95 -28.45
N LEU A 508 14.20 -15.01 -27.82
CA LEU A 508 13.41 -16.02 -28.52
C LEU A 508 12.12 -15.38 -29.03
N ALA A 509 11.67 -15.80 -30.21
CA ALA A 509 10.36 -15.42 -30.70
C ALA A 509 9.27 -15.94 -29.74
N PRO A 510 8.12 -15.24 -29.62
CA PRO A 510 7.02 -15.67 -28.77
C PRO A 510 6.63 -17.13 -29.05
N GLY A 511 6.90 -18.04 -28.12
CA GLY A 511 6.62 -19.48 -28.29
C GLY A 511 5.17 -19.83 -27.96
N GLU A 512 4.50 -20.59 -28.84
CA GLU A 512 3.16 -21.15 -28.59
C GLU A 512 3.22 -22.18 -27.45
N ARG A 513 2.44 -21.95 -26.38
CA ARG A 513 2.09 -23.02 -25.44
C ARG A 513 0.79 -23.69 -25.92
N PRO A 514 0.65 -25.02 -25.77
CA PRO A 514 -0.59 -25.71 -26.13
C PRO A 514 -1.78 -25.13 -25.36
N ALA A 515 -2.87 -24.86 -26.07
CA ALA A 515 -4.14 -24.49 -25.47
C ALA A 515 -4.66 -25.66 -24.61
N ASP A 516 -5.06 -25.36 -23.37
CA ASP A 516 -5.84 -26.26 -22.53
C ASP A 516 -7.32 -25.96 -22.83
N ASP A 517 -7.91 -26.76 -23.74
CA ASP A 517 -9.28 -26.58 -24.23
C ASP A 517 -10.31 -26.57 -23.09
N GLU A 518 -10.11 -27.35 -22.02
CA GLU A 518 -11.00 -27.36 -20.86
C GLU A 518 -10.88 -26.07 -20.04
N ARG A 519 -9.66 -25.53 -19.90
CA ARG A 519 -9.44 -24.24 -19.24
C ARG A 519 -10.08 -23.12 -20.04
N GLN A 520 -9.95 -23.12 -21.37
CA GLN A 520 -10.58 -22.12 -22.23
C GLN A 520 -12.11 -22.17 -22.15
N ALA A 521 -12.73 -23.35 -22.17
CA ALA A 521 -14.17 -23.49 -22.03
C ALA A 521 -14.69 -22.95 -20.68
N ARG A 522 -14.01 -23.28 -19.57
CA ARG A 522 -14.36 -22.75 -18.23
C ARG A 522 -14.16 -21.23 -18.13
N ASP A 523 -13.11 -20.71 -18.75
CA ASP A 523 -12.83 -19.27 -18.78
C ASP A 523 -13.91 -18.53 -19.59
N ALA A 524 -14.37 -19.10 -20.71
CA ALA A 524 -15.43 -18.53 -21.54
C ALA A 524 -16.81 -18.55 -20.85
N GLU A 525 -17.18 -19.63 -20.17
CA GLU A 525 -18.45 -19.71 -19.43
C GLU A 525 -18.51 -18.67 -18.30
N ARG A 526 -17.40 -18.53 -17.55
CA ARG A 526 -17.28 -17.52 -16.50
C ARG A 526 -17.38 -16.11 -17.06
N GLU A 527 -16.68 -15.82 -18.16
CA GLU A 527 -16.74 -14.50 -18.79
C GLU A 527 -18.15 -14.18 -19.30
N ALA A 528 -18.85 -15.16 -19.88
CA ALA A 528 -20.24 -14.99 -20.30
C ALA A 528 -21.16 -14.67 -19.11
N LEU A 529 -20.97 -15.34 -17.97
CA LEU A 529 -21.72 -15.06 -16.73
C LEU A 529 -21.41 -13.65 -16.19
N ARG A 530 -20.12 -13.26 -16.19
CA ARG A 530 -19.68 -11.93 -15.79
C ARG A 530 -20.31 -10.84 -16.66
N GLN A 531 -20.25 -10.97 -17.99
CA GLN A 531 -20.85 -10.01 -18.92
C GLN A 531 -22.37 -9.91 -18.75
N ALA A 532 -23.05 -11.02 -18.53
CA ALA A 532 -24.49 -11.02 -18.26
C ALA A 532 -24.84 -10.25 -16.98
N LEU A 533 -24.01 -10.32 -15.93
CA LEU A 533 -24.21 -9.56 -14.71
C LEU A 533 -23.88 -8.07 -14.87
N LEU A 534 -22.83 -7.75 -15.63
CA LEU A 534 -22.41 -6.37 -15.92
C LEU A 534 -23.38 -5.62 -16.84
N ALA A 535 -24.12 -6.33 -17.69
CA ALA A 535 -25.07 -5.73 -18.63
C ALA A 535 -26.14 -4.87 -17.90
N GLY A 536 -26.01 -3.54 -18.01
CA GLY A 536 -26.90 -2.58 -17.36
C GLY A 536 -26.68 -2.43 -15.84
N ALA A 537 -25.56 -2.90 -15.30
CA ALA A 537 -25.21 -2.70 -13.89
C ALA A 537 -24.26 -1.50 -13.73
N GLU A 538 -24.61 -0.57 -12.85
CA GLU A 538 -23.74 0.55 -12.49
C GLU A 538 -22.52 0.06 -11.67
N PRO A 539 -21.32 0.64 -11.86
CA PRO A 539 -20.17 0.38 -11.02
C PRO A 539 -20.47 0.55 -9.52
N GLY A 540 -19.98 -0.36 -8.69
CA GLY A 540 -20.26 -0.38 -7.25
C GLY A 540 -21.65 -0.92 -6.85
N SER A 541 -22.54 -1.21 -7.80
CA SER A 541 -23.80 -1.89 -7.49
C SER A 541 -23.57 -3.35 -7.03
N PRO A 542 -24.52 -3.97 -6.29
CA PRO A 542 -24.34 -5.35 -5.83
C PRO A 542 -24.12 -6.35 -6.96
N ARG A 543 -24.82 -6.19 -8.09
CA ARG A 543 -24.62 -7.01 -9.30
C ARG A 543 -23.22 -6.82 -9.89
N TRP A 544 -22.75 -5.58 -9.95
CA TRP A 544 -21.40 -5.27 -10.42
C TRP A 544 -20.33 -5.90 -9.51
N PHE A 545 -20.48 -5.79 -8.18
CA PHE A 545 -19.57 -6.43 -7.23
C PHE A 545 -19.48 -7.94 -7.45
N VAL A 546 -20.61 -8.63 -7.57
CA VAL A 546 -20.63 -10.09 -7.79
C VAL A 546 -19.97 -10.45 -9.12
N ALA A 547 -20.17 -9.64 -10.16
CA ALA A 547 -19.52 -9.84 -11.46
C ALA A 547 -17.99 -9.71 -11.37
N GLU A 548 -17.50 -8.67 -10.70
CA GLU A 548 -16.05 -8.44 -10.54
C GLU A 548 -15.38 -9.46 -9.62
N LEU A 549 -16.08 -9.96 -8.60
CA LEU A 549 -15.56 -10.97 -7.69
C LEU A 549 -15.33 -12.33 -8.38
N LEU A 550 -15.95 -12.61 -9.53
CA LEU A 550 -15.65 -13.80 -10.34
C LEU A 550 -14.19 -13.82 -10.83
N GLU A 551 -13.56 -12.66 -11.00
CA GLU A 551 -12.16 -12.52 -11.41
C GLU A 551 -11.20 -12.41 -10.22
N TYR A 552 -11.69 -12.25 -8.99
CA TYR A 552 -10.88 -11.94 -7.82
C TYR A 552 -9.69 -12.90 -7.65
N HIS A 553 -9.96 -14.22 -7.58
CA HIS A 553 -8.89 -15.20 -7.37
C HIS A 553 -7.91 -15.29 -8.56
N ARG A 554 -8.34 -14.95 -9.78
CA ARG A 554 -7.44 -14.88 -10.94
C ARG A 554 -6.53 -13.65 -10.83
N ARG A 555 -7.08 -12.50 -10.47
CA ARG A 555 -6.34 -11.25 -10.25
C ARG A 555 -5.34 -11.38 -9.10
N GLU A 556 -5.72 -12.01 -7.99
CA GLU A 556 -4.81 -12.33 -6.87
C GLU A 556 -3.66 -13.26 -7.28
N ALA A 557 -3.93 -14.23 -8.15
CA ALA A 557 -2.91 -15.19 -8.60
C ALA A 557 -1.91 -14.59 -9.62
N ARG A 558 -2.28 -13.56 -10.38
CA ARG A 558 -1.44 -12.96 -11.44
C ARG A 558 -0.08 -12.45 -10.93
N PRO A 559 0.01 -11.60 -9.90
CA PRO A 559 1.30 -11.15 -9.36
C PRO A 559 2.19 -12.31 -8.92
N ALA A 560 1.62 -13.32 -8.24
CA ALA A 560 2.38 -14.50 -7.82
C ALA A 560 2.96 -15.25 -9.03
N TRP A 561 2.20 -15.38 -10.12
CA TRP A 561 2.71 -15.93 -11.37
C TRP A 561 3.76 -15.04 -12.03
N TRP A 562 3.57 -13.72 -12.07
CA TRP A 562 4.56 -12.80 -12.62
C TRP A 562 5.88 -12.87 -11.86
N TRP A 563 5.83 -12.86 -10.52
CA TRP A 563 7.01 -13.03 -9.69
C TRP A 563 7.65 -14.40 -9.83
N PHE A 564 6.84 -15.45 -9.97
CA PHE A 564 7.34 -16.80 -10.25
C PHE A 564 8.17 -16.83 -11.54
N PHE A 565 7.63 -16.31 -12.64
CA PHE A 565 8.34 -16.28 -13.92
C PHE A 565 9.52 -15.30 -13.91
N ALA A 566 9.39 -14.15 -13.24
CA ALA A 566 10.49 -13.19 -13.07
C ALA A 566 11.67 -13.84 -12.33
N ARG A 567 11.42 -14.56 -11.24
CA ARG A 567 12.46 -15.28 -10.50
C ARG A 567 13.08 -16.44 -11.29
N CYS A 568 12.32 -17.11 -12.13
CA CYS A 568 12.87 -18.08 -13.07
C CYS A 568 13.83 -17.45 -14.09
N ALA A 569 13.68 -16.14 -14.38
CA ALA A 569 14.55 -15.40 -15.27
C ALA A 569 15.72 -14.70 -14.56
N MET A 570 15.73 -14.66 -13.22
CA MET A 570 16.81 -14.04 -12.43
C MET A 570 18.06 -14.93 -12.38
N SER A 571 19.23 -14.30 -12.31
CA SER A 571 20.48 -14.99 -12.02
C SER A 571 20.55 -15.50 -10.58
N ALA A 572 21.51 -16.39 -10.29
CA ALA A 572 21.70 -16.90 -8.93
C ALA A 572 22.10 -15.77 -7.95
N GLU A 573 22.82 -14.76 -8.44
CA GLU A 573 23.22 -13.57 -7.70
C GLU A 573 22.03 -12.64 -7.43
N GLU A 574 21.18 -12.38 -8.41
CA GLU A 574 19.95 -11.60 -8.22
C GLU A 574 19.01 -12.27 -7.21
N LEU A 575 18.97 -13.61 -7.18
CA LEU A 575 18.18 -14.37 -6.21
C LEU A 575 18.75 -14.34 -4.78
N ILE A 576 20.00 -13.93 -4.57
CA ILE A 576 20.54 -13.63 -3.22
C ILE A 576 19.98 -12.30 -2.71
N GLU A 577 19.73 -11.35 -3.61
CA GLU A 577 19.14 -10.06 -3.28
C GLU A 577 17.59 -10.12 -3.21
N ASP A 578 16.96 -11.14 -3.80
CA ASP A 578 15.51 -11.39 -3.70
C ASP A 578 15.15 -12.02 -2.35
N GLY A 579 14.58 -11.20 -1.47
CA GLY A 579 14.18 -11.60 -0.11
C GLY A 579 13.10 -12.70 0.00
N GLU A 580 12.64 -13.29 -1.09
CA GLU A 580 11.69 -14.42 -1.13
C GLU A 580 12.37 -15.75 -1.48
N SER A 581 13.62 -15.71 -1.94
CA SER A 581 14.35 -16.84 -2.51
C SER A 581 15.60 -17.17 -1.69
N ILE A 582 16.17 -18.36 -1.89
CA ILE A 582 17.51 -18.68 -1.40
C ILE A 582 18.40 -18.92 -2.61
N GLY A 583 19.27 -17.95 -2.92
CA GLY A 583 20.27 -18.02 -3.98
C GLY A 583 21.63 -18.57 -3.52
N GLY A 584 22.48 -18.95 -4.46
CA GLY A 584 23.86 -19.37 -4.19
C GLY A 584 24.03 -20.71 -3.46
N LEU A 585 23.15 -21.68 -3.71
CA LEU A 585 23.18 -22.98 -3.06
C LEU A 585 24.30 -23.88 -3.59
N ALA A 586 25.06 -24.47 -2.65
CA ALA A 586 26.13 -25.42 -2.95
C ALA A 586 25.95 -26.73 -2.15
N PRO A 587 26.04 -27.91 -2.79
CA PRO A 587 25.85 -29.19 -2.10
C PRO A 587 26.95 -29.50 -1.08
N ILE A 588 26.54 -30.01 0.08
CA ILE A 588 27.42 -30.55 1.12
C ILE A 588 27.34 -32.07 1.10
N GLY A 589 28.42 -32.72 0.64
CA GLY A 589 28.51 -34.18 0.58
C GLY A 589 27.51 -34.82 -0.40
N THR A 590 27.34 -36.15 -0.30
CA THR A 590 26.45 -36.92 -1.16
C THR A 590 25.03 -37.04 -0.59
N PRO A 591 23.98 -37.13 -1.43
CA PRO A 591 22.61 -37.35 -0.96
C PRO A 591 22.49 -38.64 -0.15
N ARG A 592 21.76 -38.59 0.97
CA ARG A 592 21.48 -39.76 1.84
C ARG A 592 20.09 -40.32 1.55
N ALA A 593 19.92 -41.63 1.66
CA ALA A 593 18.61 -42.26 1.50
C ALA A 593 17.68 -41.95 2.67
N ASP A 594 16.41 -41.66 2.38
CA ASP A 594 15.34 -41.40 3.35
C ASP A 594 14.06 -42.11 2.88
N GLY A 595 13.96 -43.42 3.18
CA GLY A 595 12.93 -44.29 2.62
C GLY A 595 13.04 -44.38 1.09
N ARG A 596 11.97 -43.99 0.37
CA ARG A 596 11.96 -43.85 -1.11
C ARG A 596 12.43 -42.47 -1.60
N SER A 597 12.76 -41.56 -0.69
CA SER A 597 13.24 -40.20 -0.97
C SER A 597 14.75 -40.13 -0.77
N THR A 598 15.36 -39.03 -1.21
CA THR A 598 16.75 -38.67 -0.88
C THR A 598 16.77 -37.37 -0.10
N ARG A 599 17.81 -37.19 0.72
CA ARG A 599 18.06 -35.97 1.49
C ARG A 599 19.39 -35.37 1.06
N GLN A 600 19.38 -34.10 0.66
CA GLN A 600 20.56 -33.35 0.25
C GLN A 600 20.79 -32.18 1.21
N GLU A 601 21.98 -32.11 1.81
CA GLU A 601 22.42 -30.92 2.55
C GLU A 601 23.01 -29.89 1.57
N LEU A 602 22.66 -28.62 1.76
CA LEU A 602 23.08 -27.50 0.91
C LEU A 602 23.55 -26.33 1.78
N ARG A 603 24.62 -25.64 1.37
CA ARG A 603 25.10 -24.38 1.96
C ARG A 603 24.61 -23.19 1.14
N PHE A 604 24.29 -22.08 1.79
CA PHE A 604 23.96 -20.79 1.15
C PHE A 604 24.67 -19.62 1.86
N PRO A 605 24.94 -18.49 1.16
CA PRO A 605 25.52 -17.28 1.75
C PRO A 605 24.52 -16.54 2.65
N GLU A 606 25.02 -15.64 3.51
CA GLU A 606 24.18 -14.75 4.32
C GLU A 606 23.27 -13.91 3.41
N GLN A 607 21.95 -14.04 3.58
CA GLN A 607 20.94 -13.39 2.75
C GLN A 607 19.61 -13.28 3.50
N GLU A 608 18.70 -12.43 3.04
CA GLU A 608 17.30 -12.45 3.51
C GLU A 608 16.48 -13.42 2.65
N HIS A 609 15.63 -14.23 3.28
CA HIS A 609 14.65 -15.08 2.56
C HIS A 609 13.39 -15.27 3.40
N LYS A 610 12.28 -15.69 2.74
CA LYS A 610 11.03 -16.07 3.41
C LYS A 610 10.73 -17.57 3.40
N LEU A 611 11.52 -18.36 2.67
CA LEU A 611 11.40 -19.82 2.68
C LEU A 611 11.65 -20.35 4.11
N ALA A 612 10.86 -21.34 4.51
CA ALA A 612 10.86 -21.94 5.83
C ALA A 612 10.87 -23.47 5.76
N GLN A 613 11.13 -24.09 6.92
CA GLN A 613 10.96 -25.53 7.08
C GLN A 613 9.51 -25.94 6.78
N GLY A 614 9.35 -26.97 5.96
CA GLY A 614 8.08 -27.50 5.47
C GLY A 614 7.71 -27.02 4.06
N ASP A 615 8.37 -25.98 3.54
CA ASP A 615 8.04 -25.42 2.24
C ASP A 615 8.43 -26.37 1.09
N ALA A 616 7.50 -26.56 0.16
CA ALA A 616 7.78 -27.17 -1.13
C ALA A 616 8.33 -26.10 -2.08
N THR A 617 9.53 -26.34 -2.60
CA THR A 617 10.29 -25.34 -3.36
C THR A 617 10.40 -25.68 -4.84
N ILE A 618 10.68 -24.66 -5.64
CA ILE A 618 10.90 -24.77 -7.08
C ILE A 618 12.35 -24.44 -7.39
N ASP A 619 12.91 -25.16 -8.36
CA ASP A 619 14.20 -24.85 -8.96
C ASP A 619 13.96 -23.82 -10.09
N PRO A 620 14.44 -22.57 -9.96
CA PRO A 620 14.20 -21.52 -10.94
C PRO A 620 14.78 -21.87 -12.33
N ALA A 621 15.87 -22.64 -12.39
CA ALA A 621 16.51 -23.00 -13.65
C ALA A 621 15.66 -23.98 -14.49
N THR A 622 14.82 -24.78 -13.83
CA THR A 622 13.95 -25.76 -14.51
C THR A 622 12.46 -25.41 -14.45
N GLY A 623 12.07 -24.49 -13.55
CA GLY A 623 10.68 -24.16 -13.24
C GLY A 623 9.89 -25.32 -12.61
N ARG A 624 10.58 -26.35 -12.08
CA ARG A 624 9.98 -27.58 -11.57
C ARG A 624 10.29 -27.78 -10.08
N ASN A 625 9.56 -28.71 -9.47
CA ASN A 625 9.74 -29.06 -8.05
C ASN A 625 11.20 -29.43 -7.72
N ALA A 626 11.77 -28.76 -6.72
CA ALA A 626 13.12 -29.00 -6.24
C ALA A 626 13.18 -29.95 -5.03
N GLY A 627 12.10 -29.99 -4.24
CA GLY A 627 11.97 -30.79 -3.03
C GLY A 627 11.19 -30.04 -1.95
N THR A 628 11.30 -30.53 -0.71
CA THR A 628 10.73 -29.88 0.49
C THR A 628 11.83 -29.58 1.48
N ILE A 629 11.88 -28.36 2.02
CA ILE A 629 12.85 -27.97 3.05
C ILE A 629 12.47 -28.69 4.34
N GLU A 630 13.35 -29.55 4.85
CA GLU A 630 13.09 -30.29 6.07
C GLU A 630 13.77 -29.67 7.29
N LYS A 631 14.92 -29.01 7.08
CA LYS A 631 15.62 -28.21 8.08
C LYS A 631 16.23 -26.99 7.40
N LEU A 632 16.24 -25.88 8.11
CA LEU A 632 16.79 -24.62 7.67
C LEU A 632 17.45 -23.94 8.86
N ASP A 633 18.73 -23.61 8.74
CA ASP A 633 19.53 -22.94 9.75
C ASP A 633 20.20 -21.70 9.15
N ASP A 634 19.55 -20.56 9.35
CA ASP A 634 20.01 -19.26 8.86
C ASP A 634 21.33 -18.83 9.52
N ALA A 635 21.61 -19.29 10.75
CA ALA A 635 22.81 -18.89 11.48
C ALA A 635 24.07 -19.57 10.93
N THR A 636 23.93 -20.80 10.44
CA THR A 636 25.05 -21.55 9.84
C THR A 636 25.04 -21.50 8.31
N GLY A 637 23.97 -21.00 7.68
CA GLY A 637 23.79 -20.97 6.23
C GLY A 637 23.66 -22.37 5.63
N VAL A 638 22.97 -23.29 6.34
CA VAL A 638 22.80 -24.68 5.92
C VAL A 638 21.33 -25.07 5.89
N LEU A 639 20.91 -25.79 4.85
CA LEU A 639 19.57 -26.36 4.75
C LEU A 639 19.60 -27.82 4.28
N SER A 640 18.57 -28.56 4.69
CA SER A 640 18.35 -29.96 4.35
C SER A 640 17.13 -30.08 3.45
N LEU A 641 17.33 -30.52 2.21
CA LEU A 641 16.29 -30.64 1.19
C LEU A 641 15.90 -32.11 0.99
N ARG A 642 14.65 -32.45 1.29
CA ARG A 642 14.08 -33.77 1.01
C ARG A 642 13.54 -33.81 -0.43
N ARG A 643 14.03 -34.74 -1.23
CA ARG A 643 13.73 -34.87 -2.66
C ARG A 643 13.05 -36.21 -2.92
N GLY A 644 11.90 -36.18 -3.61
CA GLY A 644 11.13 -37.38 -3.93
C GLY A 644 11.85 -38.31 -4.92
N PRO A 645 11.37 -39.55 -5.12
CA PRO A 645 12.02 -40.53 -6.00
C PRO A 645 12.20 -40.04 -7.45
N SER A 646 11.30 -39.19 -7.95
CA SER A 646 11.38 -38.60 -9.30
C SER A 646 12.52 -37.58 -9.46
N LEU A 647 13.13 -37.14 -8.37
CA LEU A 647 14.22 -36.16 -8.36
C LEU A 647 15.58 -36.78 -8.04
N ALA A 648 15.65 -38.11 -7.86
CA ALA A 648 16.88 -38.80 -7.47
C ALA A 648 18.01 -38.67 -8.51
N SER A 649 17.67 -38.55 -9.79
CA SER A 649 18.61 -38.36 -10.90
C SER A 649 18.79 -36.90 -11.34
N VAL A 650 18.11 -35.95 -10.67
CA VAL A 650 18.18 -34.52 -11.00
C VAL A 650 19.26 -33.87 -10.13
N ALA A 651 20.13 -33.06 -10.74
CA ALA A 651 21.16 -32.33 -10.01
C ALA A 651 20.57 -31.48 -8.86
N PRO A 652 21.30 -31.24 -7.77
CA PRO A 652 20.87 -30.31 -6.73
C PRO A 652 20.70 -28.89 -7.31
N PRO A 653 19.67 -28.14 -6.88
CA PRO A 653 19.42 -26.80 -7.39
C PRO A 653 20.46 -25.80 -6.87
N ALA A 654 20.79 -24.80 -7.70
CA ALA A 654 21.68 -23.69 -7.33
C ALA A 654 20.94 -22.52 -6.64
N ALA A 655 19.61 -22.52 -6.69
CA ALA A 655 18.74 -21.59 -5.98
C ALA A 655 17.38 -22.25 -5.71
N LEU A 656 16.64 -21.77 -4.71
CA LEU A 656 15.28 -22.19 -4.41
C LEU A 656 14.35 -20.97 -4.42
N ILE A 657 13.23 -21.10 -5.13
CA ILE A 657 12.19 -20.07 -5.17
C ILE A 657 10.86 -20.63 -4.64
N PRO A 658 9.94 -19.77 -4.17
CA PRO A 658 8.59 -20.20 -3.78
C PRO A 658 7.80 -20.82 -4.94
N GLY A 659 6.82 -21.65 -4.62
CA GLY A 659 5.88 -22.20 -5.60
C GLY A 659 4.93 -21.18 -6.21
N GLY A 660 4.17 -21.62 -7.23
CA GLY A 660 3.06 -20.85 -7.79
C GLY A 660 1.91 -20.64 -6.80
N PRO A 661 0.91 -19.80 -7.16
CA PRO A 661 -0.22 -19.49 -6.29
C PRO A 661 -1.06 -20.74 -5.95
N ILE A 662 -1.70 -20.70 -4.78
CA ILE A 662 -2.55 -21.79 -4.28
C ILE A 662 -3.76 -21.99 -5.20
N ALA A 663 -4.17 -23.24 -5.41
CA ALA A 663 -5.33 -23.56 -6.23
C ALA A 663 -6.66 -23.13 -5.56
N THR A 664 -7.43 -22.29 -6.26
CA THR A 664 -8.70 -21.68 -5.80
C THR A 664 -9.92 -22.22 -6.56
N ARG A 665 -9.91 -23.50 -6.96
CA ARG A 665 -11.00 -24.08 -7.78
C ARG A 665 -12.35 -24.05 -7.06
N GLU A 666 -12.39 -24.48 -5.80
CA GLU A 666 -13.62 -24.55 -5.01
C GLU A 666 -14.20 -23.16 -4.75
N GLN A 667 -13.36 -22.18 -4.39
CA GLN A 667 -13.78 -20.80 -4.14
C GLN A 667 -14.37 -20.16 -5.40
N ARG A 668 -13.69 -20.31 -6.54
CA ARG A 668 -14.20 -19.83 -7.84
C ARG A 668 -15.52 -20.49 -8.21
N GLY A 669 -15.65 -21.79 -7.98
CA GLY A 669 -16.90 -22.53 -8.19
C GLY A 669 -18.05 -22.03 -7.30
N ALA A 670 -17.77 -21.72 -6.03
CA ALA A 670 -18.75 -21.16 -5.10
C ALA A 670 -19.23 -19.76 -5.52
N LEU A 671 -18.31 -18.88 -5.93
CA LEU A 671 -18.65 -17.55 -6.45
C LEU A 671 -19.46 -17.65 -7.74
N ALA A 672 -19.19 -18.61 -8.61
CA ALA A 672 -20.01 -18.87 -9.80
C ALA A 672 -21.45 -19.25 -9.43
N ARG A 673 -21.67 -20.08 -8.39
CA ARG A 673 -23.02 -20.41 -7.89
C ARG A 673 -23.74 -19.19 -7.34
N LEU A 674 -23.06 -18.35 -6.56
CA LEU A 674 -23.60 -17.09 -6.06
C LEU A 674 -23.98 -16.15 -7.23
N ALA A 675 -23.10 -16.00 -8.21
CA ALA A 675 -23.32 -15.19 -9.40
C ALA A 675 -24.53 -15.68 -10.22
N GLN A 676 -24.70 -16.99 -10.38
CA GLN A 676 -25.87 -17.57 -11.04
C GLN A 676 -27.17 -17.27 -10.29
N SER A 677 -27.16 -17.38 -8.96
CA SER A 677 -28.32 -17.05 -8.10
C SER A 677 -28.70 -15.57 -8.19
N VAL A 678 -27.71 -14.66 -8.11
CA VAL A 678 -27.92 -13.21 -8.28
C VAL A 678 -28.45 -12.88 -9.66
N ARG A 679 -27.96 -13.55 -10.71
CA ARG A 679 -28.50 -13.40 -12.08
C ARG A 679 -29.94 -13.89 -12.19
N ALA A 680 -30.26 -15.01 -11.55
CA ALA A 680 -31.60 -15.60 -11.55
C ALA A 680 -32.60 -14.82 -10.68
N GLY A 681 -32.12 -14.04 -9.71
CA GLY A 681 -32.95 -13.33 -8.74
C GLY A 681 -33.72 -14.28 -7.81
N ASP A 682 -33.21 -15.49 -7.58
CA ASP A 682 -33.89 -16.53 -6.79
C ASP A 682 -33.75 -16.33 -5.26
N GLY A 683 -32.85 -15.44 -4.84
CA GLY A 683 -32.58 -15.15 -3.44
C GLY A 683 -32.09 -16.39 -2.67
N ARG A 684 -31.39 -17.32 -3.33
CA ARG A 684 -30.85 -18.54 -2.71
C ARG A 684 -29.83 -18.21 -1.61
N TYR A 685 -29.02 -17.17 -1.80
CA TYR A 685 -27.93 -16.78 -0.90
C TYR A 685 -28.15 -15.41 -0.28
N ARG A 686 -29.35 -15.15 0.27
CA ARG A 686 -29.75 -13.82 0.79
C ARG A 686 -28.76 -13.18 1.78
N ALA A 687 -28.12 -13.97 2.64
CA ALA A 687 -27.12 -13.44 3.58
C ALA A 687 -25.90 -12.86 2.86
N LEU A 688 -25.50 -13.47 1.74
CA LEU A 688 -24.37 -13.04 0.93
C LEU A 688 -24.73 -11.82 0.09
N GLU A 689 -25.94 -11.79 -0.46
CA GLU A 689 -26.49 -10.63 -1.15
C GLU A 689 -26.54 -9.40 -0.21
N ASP A 690 -26.94 -9.59 1.05
CA ASP A 690 -26.93 -8.53 2.05
C ASP A 690 -25.52 -8.00 2.36
N ILE A 691 -24.53 -8.90 2.45
CA ILE A 691 -23.13 -8.52 2.66
C ILE A 691 -22.64 -7.69 1.47
N VAL A 692 -22.86 -8.16 0.25
CA VAL A 692 -22.46 -7.45 -0.98
C VAL A 692 -23.14 -6.08 -1.05
N ALA A 693 -24.45 -6.02 -0.81
CA ALA A 693 -25.21 -4.78 -0.86
C ALA A 693 -24.99 -3.85 0.33
N ARG A 694 -24.20 -4.28 1.34
CA ARG A 694 -24.08 -3.61 2.63
C ARG A 694 -25.48 -3.28 3.16
N ALA A 695 -26.40 -4.24 3.16
CA ALA A 695 -27.74 -4.09 3.69
C ALA A 695 -27.73 -4.15 5.23
N LYS A 696 -28.76 -3.62 5.90
CA LYS A 696 -28.86 -3.77 7.37
C LYS A 696 -29.17 -5.25 7.71
N PRO A 697 -28.58 -5.82 8.78
CA PRO A 697 -28.90 -7.17 9.22
C PRO A 697 -30.40 -7.40 9.42
N ARG A 698 -30.94 -8.48 8.84
CA ARG A 698 -32.33 -8.90 9.07
C ARG A 698 -32.43 -9.85 10.24
N LEU A 699 -33.16 -9.41 11.25
CA LEU A 699 -33.46 -10.16 12.47
C LEU A 699 -34.97 -10.33 12.64
N THR A 700 -35.37 -11.50 13.13
CA THR A 700 -36.76 -11.78 13.52
C THR A 700 -37.04 -11.32 14.96
N GLY A 701 -38.32 -11.29 15.35
CA GLY A 701 -38.72 -11.06 16.75
C GLY A 701 -38.52 -9.64 17.28
N GLY A 702 -38.56 -8.61 16.42
CA GLY A 702 -38.47 -7.20 16.84
C GLY A 702 -37.06 -6.71 17.16
N LEU A 703 -36.02 -7.54 16.97
CA LEU A 703 -34.62 -7.22 17.25
C LEU A 703 -33.92 -6.39 16.14
N GLY A 704 -34.68 -5.86 15.17
CA GLY A 704 -34.16 -5.14 13.99
C GLY A 704 -33.87 -3.65 14.20
N GLY A 705 -33.99 -3.13 15.42
CA GLY A 705 -33.63 -1.75 15.78
C GLY A 705 -32.11 -1.56 15.88
N SER A 706 -31.63 -1.05 17.02
CA SER A 706 -30.19 -1.05 17.31
C SER A 706 -29.68 -2.49 17.45
N ILE A 707 -28.72 -2.86 16.62
CA ILE A 707 -28.03 -4.15 16.67
C ILE A 707 -27.02 -4.16 17.81
N GLN A 708 -26.36 -3.03 18.07
CA GLN A 708 -25.39 -2.83 19.15
C GLN A 708 -25.94 -3.26 20.51
N THR A 709 -25.16 -4.08 21.22
CA THR A 709 -25.41 -4.47 22.62
C THR A 709 -24.13 -4.98 23.27
N THR A 710 -23.99 -4.75 24.57
CA THR A 710 -22.87 -5.26 25.39
C THR A 710 -23.25 -6.53 26.16
N ASP A 711 -24.52 -6.93 26.16
CA ASP A 711 -24.99 -8.12 26.87
C ASP A 711 -24.84 -9.40 26.03
N ILE A 712 -24.19 -10.42 26.60
CA ILE A 712 -23.93 -11.68 25.89
C ILE A 712 -25.22 -12.46 25.59
N GLY A 713 -26.24 -12.36 26.44
CA GLY A 713 -27.54 -13.00 26.19
C GLY A 713 -28.25 -12.39 24.99
N GLU A 714 -28.25 -11.06 24.89
CA GLU A 714 -28.78 -10.33 23.73
C GLU A 714 -27.98 -10.58 22.45
N GLN A 715 -26.65 -10.74 22.55
CA GLN A 715 -25.80 -11.14 21.42
C GLN A 715 -26.18 -12.53 20.91
N CYS A 716 -26.34 -13.51 21.80
CA CYS A 716 -26.81 -14.85 21.46
C CYS A 716 -28.23 -14.83 20.85
N ALA A 717 -29.13 -14.04 21.42
CA ALA A 717 -30.50 -13.89 20.91
C ALA A 717 -30.52 -13.31 19.49
N ARG A 718 -29.69 -12.29 19.20
CA ARG A 718 -29.55 -11.71 17.85
C ARG A 718 -28.96 -12.72 16.86
N ALA A 719 -27.89 -13.42 17.24
CA ALA A 719 -27.32 -14.47 16.39
C ALA A 719 -28.36 -15.57 16.04
N ALA A 720 -29.17 -15.98 17.01
CA ALA A 720 -30.23 -16.97 16.78
C ALA A 720 -31.41 -16.41 15.93
N ALA A 721 -31.67 -15.10 15.99
CA ALA A 721 -32.77 -14.45 15.28
C ALA A 721 -32.47 -14.10 13.81
N LEU A 722 -31.24 -14.34 13.33
CA LEU A 722 -30.85 -14.13 11.93
C LEU A 722 -31.74 -14.90 10.96
N ALA A 723 -32.30 -14.20 9.98
CA ALA A 723 -33.27 -14.72 9.01
C ALA A 723 -32.73 -14.67 7.58
N GLY A 724 -31.76 -15.53 7.27
CA GLY A 724 -31.06 -15.51 5.98
C GLY A 724 -30.26 -14.22 5.82
N SER A 725 -29.47 -13.89 6.84
CA SER A 725 -28.75 -12.61 6.96
C SER A 725 -27.37 -12.84 7.60
N TYR A 726 -26.60 -11.77 7.72
CA TYR A 726 -25.33 -11.74 8.44
C TYR A 726 -25.42 -11.00 9.78
N LEU A 727 -24.45 -11.24 10.67
CA LEU A 727 -24.15 -10.43 11.86
C LEU A 727 -22.66 -10.08 11.89
N PHE A 728 -22.34 -8.79 11.93
CA PHE A 728 -20.97 -8.31 12.10
C PHE A 728 -20.69 -8.00 13.57
N ILE A 729 -19.71 -8.68 14.17
CA ILE A 729 -19.18 -8.41 15.51
C ILE A 729 -17.73 -7.93 15.39
N GLN A 730 -17.53 -6.63 15.57
CA GLN A 730 -16.20 -6.04 15.65
C GLN A 730 -15.68 -6.11 17.08
N GLY A 731 -14.54 -6.76 17.29
CA GLY A 731 -13.93 -6.83 18.61
C GLY A 731 -12.51 -6.29 18.64
N PRO A 732 -12.32 -5.08 19.19
CA PRO A 732 -10.99 -4.54 19.48
C PRO A 732 -10.11 -5.46 20.36
N PRO A 733 -8.79 -5.19 20.51
CA PRO A 733 -7.89 -5.94 21.37
C PRO A 733 -8.38 -6.07 22.82
N GLY A 734 -8.32 -7.29 23.36
CA GLY A 734 -8.65 -7.58 24.76
C GLY A 734 -10.15 -7.58 25.09
N THR A 735 -11.05 -7.41 24.11
CA THR A 735 -12.51 -7.33 24.34
C THR A 735 -13.19 -8.68 24.51
N GLY A 736 -12.46 -9.78 24.30
CA GLY A 736 -13.00 -11.14 24.43
C GLY A 736 -13.76 -11.63 23.20
N LYS A 737 -13.26 -11.33 21.98
CA LYS A 737 -13.79 -11.85 20.71
C LYS A 737 -14.06 -13.35 20.74
N THR A 738 -13.01 -14.16 20.93
CA THR A 738 -13.09 -15.63 20.93
C THR A 738 -14.02 -16.14 22.03
N TRP A 739 -14.00 -15.50 23.20
CA TRP A 739 -14.92 -15.79 24.32
C TRP A 739 -16.39 -15.58 23.92
N THR A 740 -16.67 -14.47 23.22
CA THR A 740 -18.01 -14.11 22.72
C THR A 740 -18.47 -15.07 21.62
N GLY A 741 -17.60 -15.31 20.63
CA GLY A 741 -17.85 -16.24 19.53
C GLY A 741 -18.20 -17.64 20.02
N ALA A 742 -17.41 -18.18 20.96
CA ALA A 742 -17.66 -19.49 21.54
C ALA A 742 -19.03 -19.62 22.22
N ARG A 743 -19.47 -18.59 22.96
CA ARG A 743 -20.77 -18.58 23.64
C ARG A 743 -21.94 -18.51 22.67
N ILE A 744 -21.79 -17.72 21.61
CA ILE A 744 -22.76 -17.71 20.51
C ILE A 744 -22.84 -19.09 19.84
N VAL A 745 -21.71 -19.72 19.54
CA VAL A 745 -21.69 -21.08 18.95
C VAL A 745 -22.37 -22.10 19.87
N VAL A 746 -22.03 -22.11 21.16
CA VAL A 746 -22.64 -23.03 22.14
C VAL A 746 -24.14 -22.79 22.29
N ASP A 747 -24.61 -21.55 22.28
CA ASP A 747 -26.05 -21.25 22.32
C ASP A 747 -26.78 -21.73 21.06
N LEU A 748 -26.19 -21.54 19.87
CA LEU A 748 -26.74 -22.04 18.62
C LEU A 748 -26.81 -23.59 18.60
N ILE A 749 -25.75 -24.27 19.08
CA ILE A 749 -25.71 -25.72 19.23
C ILE A 749 -26.76 -26.21 20.23
N ARG A 750 -26.93 -25.52 21.37
CA ARG A 750 -27.98 -25.82 22.37
C ARG A 750 -29.38 -25.76 21.75
N ARG A 751 -29.59 -24.86 20.78
CA ARG A 751 -30.83 -24.74 20.00
C ARG A 751 -30.94 -25.74 18.84
N GLY A 752 -30.04 -26.71 18.75
CA GLY A 752 -30.03 -27.76 17.73
C GLY A 752 -29.57 -27.28 16.35
N ARG A 753 -28.94 -26.11 16.23
CA ARG A 753 -28.44 -25.60 14.95
C ARG A 753 -27.08 -26.19 14.60
N ARG A 754 -26.87 -26.49 13.33
CA ARG A 754 -25.55 -26.87 12.79
C ARG A 754 -24.73 -25.63 12.52
N VAL A 755 -23.55 -25.58 13.11
CA VAL A 755 -22.65 -24.43 13.07
C VAL A 755 -21.36 -24.77 12.34
N GLY A 756 -20.99 -23.93 11.38
CA GLY A 756 -19.68 -23.95 10.73
C GLY A 756 -18.73 -22.99 11.43
N VAL A 757 -17.47 -23.37 11.62
CA VAL A 757 -16.40 -22.51 12.15
C VAL A 757 -15.27 -22.43 11.12
N ALA A 758 -14.99 -21.22 10.64
CA ALA A 758 -13.92 -20.94 9.69
C ALA A 758 -13.00 -19.82 10.19
N ALA A 759 -11.75 -19.82 9.71
CA ALA A 759 -10.80 -18.72 9.84
C ALA A 759 -9.73 -18.84 8.75
N THR A 760 -8.84 -17.85 8.64
CA THR A 760 -7.71 -17.84 7.69
C THR A 760 -6.65 -18.91 7.97
N SER A 761 -6.52 -19.39 9.22
CA SER A 761 -5.51 -20.37 9.63
C SER A 761 -6.06 -21.46 10.54
N HIS A 762 -5.44 -22.65 10.51
CA HIS A 762 -5.78 -23.75 11.40
C HIS A 762 -5.61 -23.38 12.88
N LYS A 763 -4.58 -22.61 13.22
CA LYS A 763 -4.34 -22.13 14.59
C LYS A 763 -5.49 -21.27 15.12
N ALA A 764 -6.00 -20.35 14.31
CA ALA A 764 -7.16 -19.54 14.69
C ALA A 764 -8.41 -20.40 14.92
N ILE A 765 -8.64 -21.38 14.04
CA ILE A 765 -9.72 -22.36 14.21
C ILE A 765 -9.54 -23.11 15.54
N HIS A 766 -8.36 -23.66 15.83
CA HIS A 766 -8.11 -24.43 17.04
C HIS A 766 -8.37 -23.62 18.31
N ASN A 767 -7.94 -22.35 18.35
CA ASN A 767 -8.18 -21.47 19.49
C ASN A 767 -9.68 -21.27 19.78
N LEU A 768 -10.49 -21.08 18.74
CA LEU A 768 -11.94 -20.94 18.90
C LEU A 768 -12.59 -22.28 19.30
N LEU A 769 -12.14 -23.41 18.75
CA LEU A 769 -12.62 -24.73 19.15
C LEU A 769 -12.32 -25.04 20.63
N ASP A 770 -11.14 -24.67 21.13
CA ASP A 770 -10.78 -24.83 22.54
C ASP A 770 -11.73 -24.03 23.46
N GLU A 771 -12.05 -22.79 23.09
CA GLU A 771 -12.96 -21.96 23.86
C GLU A 771 -14.42 -22.45 23.77
N ILE A 772 -14.85 -22.97 22.60
CA ILE A 772 -16.16 -23.62 22.44
C ILE A 772 -16.27 -24.83 23.37
N GLN A 773 -15.25 -25.68 23.45
CA GLN A 773 -15.27 -26.83 24.34
C GLN A 773 -15.34 -26.42 25.81
N LYS A 774 -14.57 -25.40 26.21
CA LYS A 774 -14.62 -24.87 27.59
C LYS A 774 -16.02 -24.33 27.92
N ALA A 775 -16.60 -23.54 27.02
CA ALA A 775 -17.95 -22.99 27.19
C ALA A 775 -19.01 -24.09 27.24
N ALA A 776 -18.95 -25.07 26.33
CA ALA A 776 -19.88 -26.19 26.29
C ALA A 776 -19.83 -27.04 27.57
N ARG A 777 -18.63 -27.35 28.08
CA ARG A 777 -18.44 -28.06 29.35
C ARG A 777 -19.02 -27.27 30.53
N LYS A 778 -18.74 -25.97 30.60
CA LYS A 778 -19.26 -25.10 31.65
C LYS A 778 -20.79 -25.05 31.66
N ASP A 779 -21.38 -25.03 30.47
CA ASP A 779 -22.82 -24.91 30.29
C ASP A 779 -23.56 -26.25 30.20
N GLY A 780 -22.86 -27.38 30.34
CA GLY A 780 -23.44 -28.73 30.27
C GLY A 780 -24.01 -29.11 28.89
N VAL A 781 -23.49 -28.54 27.79
CA VAL A 781 -23.96 -28.79 26.43
C VAL A 781 -23.12 -29.88 25.77
N ALA A 782 -23.75 -31.01 25.43
CA ALA A 782 -23.11 -32.10 24.68
C ALA A 782 -23.31 -31.92 23.17
N PHE A 783 -22.26 -32.14 22.38
CA PHE A 783 -22.33 -32.11 20.92
C PHE A 783 -21.23 -32.98 20.29
N ARG A 784 -21.38 -33.27 18.99
CA ARG A 784 -20.34 -33.89 18.15
C ARG A 784 -19.88 -32.90 17.09
N GLY A 785 -18.57 -32.83 16.87
CA GLY A 785 -17.93 -31.96 15.89
C GLY A 785 -16.91 -32.67 14.99
N LEU A 786 -16.70 -32.13 13.80
CA LEU A 786 -15.67 -32.57 12.84
C LEU A 786 -14.80 -31.40 12.40
N LYS A 787 -13.50 -31.64 12.28
CA LYS A 787 -12.48 -30.66 11.88
C LYS A 787 -11.71 -31.16 10.66
N LYS A 788 -11.63 -30.36 9.58
CA LYS A 788 -10.90 -30.73 8.36
C LYS A 788 -9.39 -30.63 8.59
N CYS A 789 -8.68 -31.73 8.33
CA CYS A 789 -7.22 -31.81 8.35
C CYS A 789 -6.66 -32.18 6.98
N THR A 790 -5.35 -32.00 6.80
CA THR A 790 -4.58 -32.51 5.68
C THR A 790 -3.81 -33.73 6.17
N ALA A 791 -4.02 -34.88 5.53
CA ALA A 791 -3.37 -36.13 5.93
C ALA A 791 -1.84 -35.99 5.91
N GLY A 792 -1.19 -36.40 7.00
CA GLY A 792 0.27 -36.31 7.14
C GLY A 792 0.79 -34.93 7.56
N ASN A 793 -0.09 -33.97 7.87
CA ASN A 793 0.29 -32.68 8.45
C ASN A 793 -0.30 -32.52 9.89
N PRO A 794 0.49 -32.82 10.94
CA PRO A 794 0.07 -32.75 12.33
C PRO A 794 -0.42 -31.36 12.78
N GLU A 795 0.08 -30.27 12.19
CA GLU A 795 -0.35 -28.90 12.55
C GLU A 795 -1.81 -28.64 12.17
N THR A 796 -2.33 -29.44 11.23
CA THR A 796 -3.72 -29.40 10.80
C THR A 796 -4.59 -30.41 11.53
N GLU A 797 -4.09 -31.17 12.50
CA GLU A 797 -4.91 -32.11 13.25
C GLU A 797 -5.42 -31.47 14.55
N TYR A 798 -6.67 -31.78 14.88
CA TYR A 798 -7.34 -31.35 16.11
C TYR A 798 -8.23 -32.47 16.62
N THR A 799 -8.02 -32.89 17.87
CA THR A 799 -8.79 -33.97 18.49
C THR A 799 -9.10 -33.62 19.93
N SER A 800 -10.34 -33.88 20.33
CA SER A 800 -10.86 -33.68 21.68
C SER A 800 -12.05 -34.61 21.93
N ASP A 801 -12.65 -34.55 23.13
CA ASP A 801 -13.79 -35.40 23.48
C ASP A 801 -14.98 -35.22 22.53
N ALA A 802 -15.27 -33.98 22.14
CA ALA A 802 -16.42 -33.64 21.30
C ALA A 802 -16.08 -33.52 19.81
N ILE A 803 -14.83 -33.20 19.46
CA ILE A 803 -14.42 -32.84 18.08
C ILE A 803 -13.33 -33.78 17.59
N LYS A 804 -13.54 -34.38 16.41
CA LYS A 804 -12.57 -35.26 15.74
C LYS A 804 -12.07 -34.68 14.43
N SER A 805 -10.84 -35.03 14.03
CA SER A 805 -10.31 -34.70 12.71
C SER A 805 -10.83 -35.62 11.62
N ALA A 806 -11.06 -35.07 10.43
CA ALA A 806 -11.46 -35.80 9.23
C ALA A 806 -10.66 -35.31 8.02
N GLY A 807 -10.17 -36.25 7.21
CA GLY A 807 -9.32 -35.98 6.06
C GLY A 807 -10.10 -35.69 4.78
N GLU A 808 -11.30 -36.25 4.62
CA GLU A 808 -12.05 -36.20 3.36
C GLU A 808 -13.34 -35.39 3.49
N VAL A 809 -13.71 -34.64 2.45
CA VAL A 809 -14.94 -33.82 2.45
C VAL A 809 -16.20 -34.69 2.57
N ARG A 810 -16.19 -35.90 2.00
CA ARG A 810 -17.29 -36.88 2.10
C ARG A 810 -17.67 -37.23 3.54
N ASP A 811 -16.71 -37.18 4.47
CA ASP A 811 -16.96 -37.49 5.88
C ASP A 811 -17.90 -36.44 6.50
N PHE A 812 -17.78 -35.18 6.09
CA PHE A 812 -18.65 -34.08 6.52
C PHE A 812 -20.05 -34.20 5.90
N VAL A 813 -20.13 -34.62 4.64
CA VAL A 813 -21.41 -34.84 3.94
C VAL A 813 -22.20 -35.97 4.61
N ASN A 814 -21.54 -37.08 4.92
CA ASN A 814 -22.16 -38.25 5.53
C ASN A 814 -22.57 -38.01 6.99
N ALA A 815 -21.81 -37.18 7.73
CA ALA A 815 -22.04 -36.92 9.14
C ALA A 815 -23.14 -35.89 9.44
N ARG A 816 -23.82 -35.34 8.42
CA ARG A 816 -24.80 -34.23 8.54
C ARG A 816 -25.94 -34.42 9.54
N ARG A 817 -26.31 -35.67 9.83
CA ARG A 817 -27.41 -35.98 10.76
C ARG A 817 -26.98 -36.01 12.23
N ASP A 818 -25.71 -36.31 12.51
CA ASP A 818 -25.24 -36.63 13.87
C ASP A 818 -24.20 -35.62 14.40
N VAL A 819 -23.76 -34.66 13.58
CA VAL A 819 -22.71 -33.70 13.89
C VAL A 819 -23.24 -32.28 13.78
N LEU A 820 -23.10 -31.51 14.87
CA LEU A 820 -23.61 -30.13 15.00
C LEU A 820 -22.53 -29.07 14.75
N LEU A 821 -21.26 -29.44 14.73
CA LEU A 821 -20.15 -28.51 14.49
C LEU A 821 -19.25 -29.00 13.36
N PHE A 822 -19.05 -28.19 12.33
CA PHE A 822 -18.06 -28.40 11.29
C PHE A 822 -16.99 -27.30 11.37
N ALA A 823 -15.72 -27.66 11.28
CA ALA A 823 -14.62 -26.71 11.33
C ALA A 823 -13.63 -26.93 10.18
N GLY A 824 -13.22 -25.85 9.50
CA GLY A 824 -12.31 -25.94 8.36
C GLY A 824 -11.97 -24.58 7.78
N THR A 825 -11.03 -24.56 6.83
CA THR A 825 -10.67 -23.36 6.07
C THR A 825 -11.64 -23.15 4.90
N ALA A 826 -11.40 -22.13 4.08
CA ALA A 826 -12.27 -21.78 2.96
C ALA A 826 -12.57 -22.93 1.99
N TRP A 827 -11.59 -23.82 1.76
CA TRP A 827 -11.75 -24.99 0.88
C TRP A 827 -12.87 -25.94 1.34
N LEU A 828 -13.09 -26.10 2.65
CA LEU A 828 -14.16 -26.96 3.13
C LEU A 828 -15.53 -26.36 2.79
N PHE A 829 -15.74 -25.10 3.16
CA PHE A 829 -17.06 -24.45 3.06
C PHE A 829 -17.37 -23.94 1.64
N ALA A 830 -16.38 -23.74 0.78
CA ALA A 830 -16.62 -23.43 -0.64
C ALA A 830 -16.99 -24.67 -1.48
N HIS A 831 -16.69 -25.88 -0.97
CA HIS A 831 -16.89 -27.13 -1.70
C HIS A 831 -18.36 -27.34 -2.08
N HIS A 832 -18.61 -27.68 -3.34
CA HIS A 832 -19.97 -27.78 -3.88
C HIS A 832 -20.87 -28.75 -3.09
N ASP A 833 -20.33 -29.86 -2.59
CA ASP A 833 -21.11 -30.78 -1.78
C ASP A 833 -21.69 -30.14 -0.52
N LEU A 834 -21.01 -29.17 0.13
CA LEU A 834 -21.47 -28.52 1.36
C LEU A 834 -22.40 -27.31 1.13
N ASP A 835 -22.78 -27.02 -0.10
CA ASP A 835 -23.69 -25.92 -0.46
C ASP A 835 -25.02 -26.01 0.32
N GLY A 836 -25.34 -24.94 1.07
CA GLY A 836 -26.52 -24.87 1.95
C GLY A 836 -26.59 -25.91 3.09
N ALA A 837 -25.48 -26.58 3.43
CA ALA A 837 -25.49 -27.68 4.41
C ALA A 837 -25.55 -27.21 5.88
N ILE A 838 -25.30 -25.94 6.17
CA ILE A 838 -25.08 -25.40 7.52
C ILE A 838 -26.11 -24.31 7.86
N ASP A 839 -26.58 -24.26 9.10
CA ASP A 839 -27.56 -23.25 9.51
C ASP A 839 -26.89 -21.89 9.76
N THR A 840 -25.69 -21.88 10.33
CA THR A 840 -24.92 -20.65 10.59
C THR A 840 -23.42 -20.89 10.45
N LEU A 841 -22.73 -20.11 9.63
CA LEU A 841 -21.27 -20.10 9.52
C LEU A 841 -20.70 -18.94 10.34
N MET A 842 -19.84 -19.24 11.30
CA MET A 842 -19.02 -18.25 12.00
C MET A 842 -17.63 -18.20 11.37
N ILE A 843 -17.23 -17.01 10.92
CA ILE A 843 -15.90 -16.73 10.41
C ILE A 843 -15.16 -15.91 11.47
N ASP A 844 -14.17 -16.50 12.12
CA ASP A 844 -13.28 -15.81 13.06
C ASP A 844 -12.10 -15.17 12.32
N GLU A 845 -11.55 -14.12 12.91
CA GLU A 845 -10.56 -13.23 12.29
C GLU A 845 -11.00 -12.75 10.88
N ALA A 846 -12.30 -12.46 10.71
CA ALA A 846 -12.89 -12.09 9.43
C ALA A 846 -12.29 -10.81 8.80
N GLY A 847 -11.60 -9.98 9.58
CA GLY A 847 -10.83 -8.83 9.07
C GLY A 847 -9.63 -9.22 8.20
N GLN A 848 -9.19 -10.48 8.28
CA GLN A 848 -8.13 -11.05 7.43
C GLN A 848 -8.70 -11.85 6.24
N VAL A 849 -10.03 -11.97 6.12
CA VAL A 849 -10.69 -12.77 5.08
C VAL A 849 -11.17 -11.85 3.98
N ALA A 850 -10.68 -12.06 2.75
CA ALA A 850 -11.13 -11.33 1.56
C ALA A 850 -12.65 -11.46 1.38
N LEU A 851 -13.31 -10.42 0.86
CA LEU A 851 -14.74 -10.46 0.55
C LEU A 851 -15.10 -11.68 -0.31
N ALA A 852 -14.29 -11.96 -1.34
CA ALA A 852 -14.46 -13.12 -2.21
C ALA A 852 -14.47 -14.46 -1.46
N ASP A 853 -13.54 -14.66 -0.53
CA ASP A 853 -13.44 -15.91 0.24
C ASP A 853 -14.56 -16.03 1.29
N ALA A 854 -14.96 -14.92 1.91
CA ALA A 854 -16.08 -14.90 2.84
C ALA A 854 -17.40 -15.29 2.15
N LEU A 855 -17.65 -14.76 0.95
CA LEU A 855 -18.83 -15.11 0.16
C LEU A 855 -18.76 -16.55 -0.35
N ALA A 856 -17.60 -17.01 -0.82
CA ALA A 856 -17.40 -18.39 -1.25
C ALA A 856 -17.72 -19.40 -0.13
N MET A 857 -17.17 -19.19 1.07
CA MET A 857 -17.47 -20.01 2.25
C MET A 857 -18.94 -19.89 2.66
N GLY A 858 -19.49 -18.69 2.57
CA GLY A 858 -20.87 -18.39 2.91
C GLY A 858 -21.89 -19.20 2.12
N THR A 859 -21.56 -19.71 0.93
CA THR A 859 -22.47 -20.58 0.15
C THR A 859 -22.86 -21.86 0.89
N ALA A 860 -22.05 -22.32 1.85
CA ALA A 860 -22.40 -23.48 2.67
C ALA A 860 -23.48 -23.18 3.73
N ALA A 861 -23.82 -21.92 4.00
CA ALA A 861 -24.64 -21.55 5.15
C ALA A 861 -25.82 -20.62 4.85
N ARG A 862 -26.88 -20.76 5.66
CA ARG A 862 -28.05 -19.87 5.61
C ARG A 862 -27.78 -18.50 6.25
N ASN A 863 -27.07 -18.48 7.38
CA ASN A 863 -26.70 -17.26 8.10
C ASN A 863 -25.18 -17.17 8.25
N VAL A 864 -24.63 -15.96 8.32
CA VAL A 864 -23.17 -15.74 8.47
C VAL A 864 -22.89 -14.83 9.67
N ILE A 865 -21.99 -15.23 10.55
CA ILE A 865 -21.49 -14.39 11.64
C ILE A 865 -20.02 -14.07 11.35
N LEU A 866 -19.72 -12.79 11.23
CA LEU A 866 -18.39 -12.28 10.94
C LEU A 866 -17.80 -11.71 12.24
N LEU A 867 -16.82 -12.41 12.80
CA LEU A 867 -16.14 -12.03 14.03
C LEU A 867 -14.70 -11.63 13.70
N GLY A 868 -14.29 -10.44 14.11
CA GLY A 868 -12.92 -9.99 13.86
C GLY A 868 -12.72 -8.52 14.10
N ASP A 869 -11.62 -8.00 13.58
CA ASP A 869 -11.29 -6.59 13.66
C ASP A 869 -10.41 -6.19 12.47
N PRO A 870 -10.93 -5.44 11.49
CA PRO A 870 -10.16 -5.03 10.31
C PRO A 870 -9.06 -4.01 10.64
N LEU A 871 -9.10 -3.38 11.82
CA LEU A 871 -8.09 -2.42 12.26
C LEU A 871 -6.90 -3.08 12.99
N GLN A 872 -6.92 -4.40 13.16
CA GLN A 872 -5.74 -5.22 13.50
C GLN A 872 -5.01 -5.61 12.21
N LEU A 873 -4.32 -6.75 12.13
CA LEU A 873 -3.57 -7.08 10.91
C LEU A 873 -4.53 -7.21 9.70
N ALA A 874 -4.30 -6.38 8.68
CA ALA A 874 -5.11 -6.33 7.47
C ALA A 874 -4.89 -7.57 6.58
N GLN A 875 -5.86 -7.85 5.72
CA GLN A 875 -5.66 -8.80 4.63
C GLN A 875 -4.58 -8.28 3.67
N VAL A 876 -3.66 -9.16 3.29
CA VAL A 876 -2.61 -8.82 2.31
C VAL A 876 -3.10 -9.27 0.93
N SER A 877 -3.61 -8.34 0.14
CA SER A 877 -3.91 -8.56 -1.29
C SER A 877 -2.64 -8.31 -2.11
N GLN A 878 -2.38 -9.21 -3.07
CA GLN A 878 -1.27 -9.04 -4.02
C GLN A 878 -1.76 -8.52 -5.36
N GLY A 879 -3.00 -8.81 -5.74
CA GLY A 879 -3.61 -8.46 -7.02
C GLY A 879 -4.11 -7.02 -7.09
N THR A 880 -4.16 -6.48 -8.31
CA THR A 880 -4.89 -5.24 -8.56
C THR A 880 -6.36 -5.56 -8.81
N HIS A 881 -7.23 -4.89 -8.07
CA HIS A 881 -8.67 -5.08 -8.11
C HIS A 881 -9.40 -3.77 -8.40
N PRO A 882 -10.57 -3.82 -9.05
CA PRO A 882 -11.50 -2.70 -9.04
C PRO A 882 -11.80 -2.20 -7.63
N GLU A 883 -12.24 -0.95 -7.54
CA GLU A 883 -12.49 -0.29 -6.26
C GLU A 883 -13.45 -1.10 -5.38
N GLY A 884 -13.04 -1.32 -4.13
CA GLY A 884 -13.81 -2.05 -3.12
C GLY A 884 -13.79 -3.58 -3.23
N THR A 885 -13.47 -4.18 -4.39
CA THR A 885 -13.51 -5.65 -4.55
C THR A 885 -12.30 -6.36 -3.94
N GLY A 886 -11.22 -5.61 -3.71
CA GLY A 886 -9.98 -6.06 -3.04
C GLY A 886 -10.04 -6.08 -1.50
N ALA A 887 -11.14 -5.62 -0.89
CA ALA A 887 -11.24 -5.46 0.56
C ALA A 887 -11.50 -6.78 1.30
N SER A 888 -11.14 -6.84 2.59
CA SER A 888 -11.69 -7.86 3.49
C SER A 888 -13.21 -7.69 3.64
N VAL A 889 -13.90 -8.75 4.05
CA VAL A 889 -15.35 -8.70 4.25
C VAL A 889 -15.75 -7.68 5.31
N LEU A 890 -14.91 -7.46 6.35
CA LEU A 890 -15.18 -6.47 7.39
C LEU A 890 -14.90 -5.04 6.93
N GLU A 891 -13.85 -4.81 6.15
CA GLU A 891 -13.58 -3.50 5.54
C GLU A 891 -14.70 -3.11 4.56
N HIS A 892 -15.19 -4.05 3.76
CA HIS A 892 -16.34 -3.81 2.88
C HIS A 892 -17.58 -3.39 3.66
N LEU A 893 -17.88 -4.05 4.77
CA LEU A 893 -19.06 -3.74 5.60
C LEU A 893 -18.91 -2.44 6.40
N LEU A 894 -17.70 -2.12 6.86
CA LEU A 894 -17.40 -0.87 7.57
C LEU A 894 -17.48 0.35 6.64
N GLY A 895 -17.06 0.20 5.38
CA GLY A 895 -16.94 1.32 4.46
C GLY A 895 -16.00 2.40 5.02
N PRO A 896 -16.43 3.67 5.14
CA PRO A 896 -15.57 4.74 5.63
C PRO A 896 -15.39 4.76 7.16
N HIS A 897 -16.12 3.91 7.91
CA HIS A 897 -16.14 3.95 9.37
C HIS A 897 -15.04 3.07 9.97
N PRO A 898 -14.22 3.56 10.92
CA PRO A 898 -13.31 2.73 11.72
C PRO A 898 -14.06 1.73 12.63
N THR A 899 -15.23 2.13 13.14
CA THR A 899 -16.03 1.30 14.05
C THR A 899 -17.41 0.98 13.48
N VAL A 900 -17.91 -0.22 13.74
CA VAL A 900 -19.20 -0.67 13.20
C VAL A 900 -20.35 0.22 13.72
N PRO A 901 -21.20 0.77 12.84
CA PRO A 901 -22.35 1.56 13.26
C PRO A 901 -23.39 0.73 14.05
N PRO A 902 -24.11 1.34 15.02
CA PRO A 902 -25.02 0.61 15.91
C PRO A 902 -26.17 -0.15 15.22
N ASP A 903 -26.57 0.27 14.02
CA ASP A 903 -27.62 -0.37 13.21
C ASP A 903 -27.07 -1.40 12.19
N ARG A 904 -25.75 -1.61 12.18
CA ARG A 904 -25.05 -2.51 11.25
C ARG A 904 -24.42 -3.72 11.91
N GLY A 905 -24.08 -3.63 13.20
CA GLY A 905 -23.42 -4.72 13.91
C GLY A 905 -23.17 -4.40 15.37
N ILE A 906 -22.28 -5.19 15.98
CA ILE A 906 -21.94 -5.15 17.39
C ILE A 906 -20.48 -4.79 17.53
N PHE A 907 -20.21 -3.64 18.16
CA PHE A 907 -18.89 -3.21 18.59
C PHE A 907 -18.67 -3.63 20.05
N LEU A 908 -17.67 -4.47 20.32
CA LEU A 908 -17.29 -4.83 21.69
C LEU A 908 -16.48 -3.67 22.29
N ASP A 909 -17.13 -2.82 23.08
CA ASP A 909 -16.60 -1.54 23.57
C ASP A 909 -15.77 -1.66 24.86
N ARG A 910 -15.71 -2.83 25.50
CA ARG A 910 -14.99 -3.04 26.77
C ARG A 910 -13.80 -3.98 26.66
N THR A 911 -12.59 -3.46 26.82
CA THR A 911 -11.37 -4.27 26.92
C THR A 911 -11.15 -4.77 28.35
N ARG A 912 -10.66 -6.02 28.46
CA ARG A 912 -10.33 -6.71 29.72
C ARG A 912 -8.82 -6.84 29.95
N ARG A 913 -8.02 -6.11 29.16
CA ARG A 913 -6.56 -6.18 29.15
C ARG A 913 -5.90 -4.86 29.53
N MET A 914 -6.19 -3.80 28.77
CA MET A 914 -5.41 -2.56 28.81
C MET A 914 -5.86 -1.67 29.96
N HIS A 915 -4.92 -1.18 30.77
CA HIS A 915 -5.16 -0.07 31.70
C HIS A 915 -5.70 1.17 30.93
N PRO A 916 -6.58 2.00 31.54
CA PRO A 916 -7.14 3.20 30.89
C PRO A 916 -6.10 4.09 30.20
N ASP A 917 -4.96 4.34 30.84
CA ASP A 917 -3.87 5.19 30.28
C ASP A 917 -3.21 4.63 29.01
N VAL A 918 -3.31 3.31 28.77
CA VAL A 918 -2.88 2.69 27.51
C VAL A 918 -4.05 2.65 26.52
N CYS A 919 -5.25 2.33 27.02
CA CYS A 919 -6.46 2.21 26.21
C CYS A 919 -6.85 3.53 25.55
N ALA A 920 -6.65 4.68 26.21
CA ALA A 920 -7.02 6.00 25.71
C ALA A 920 -6.42 6.29 24.32
N PHE A 921 -5.12 6.04 24.14
CA PHE A 921 -4.44 6.24 22.85
C PHE A 921 -4.99 5.34 21.75
N ILE A 922 -5.14 4.05 22.04
CA ILE A 922 -5.68 3.08 21.08
C ILE A 922 -7.12 3.43 20.71
N SER A 923 -7.93 3.82 21.69
CA SER A 923 -9.31 4.25 21.49
C SER A 923 -9.38 5.47 20.56
N GLU A 924 -8.59 6.51 20.82
CA GLU A 924 -8.58 7.75 20.05
C GLU A 924 -8.10 7.55 18.61
N ILE A 925 -6.95 6.88 18.43
CA ILE A 925 -6.29 6.74 17.12
C ILE A 925 -6.93 5.68 16.23
N VAL A 926 -7.53 4.65 16.83
CA VAL A 926 -8.00 3.47 16.10
C VAL A 926 -9.53 3.33 16.14
N TYR A 927 -10.17 3.55 17.30
CA TYR A 927 -11.58 3.17 17.50
C TYR A 927 -12.51 4.36 17.83
N GLU A 928 -12.20 5.56 17.32
CA GLU A 928 -13.06 6.75 17.46
C GLU A 928 -13.47 7.06 18.90
N SER A 929 -12.58 6.78 19.85
CA SER A 929 -12.82 6.93 21.29
C SER A 929 -13.98 6.08 21.84
N ARG A 930 -14.41 5.03 21.14
CA ARG A 930 -15.49 4.11 21.56
C ARG A 930 -15.02 2.93 22.40
N LEU A 931 -13.71 2.66 22.47
CA LEU A 931 -13.14 1.56 23.26
C LEU A 931 -12.74 2.06 24.65
N ASP A 932 -13.12 1.31 25.68
CA ASP A 932 -12.80 1.64 27.07
C ASP A 932 -12.48 0.38 27.89
N GLY A 933 -11.88 0.53 29.06
CA GLY A 933 -11.60 -0.55 29.99
C GLY A 933 -12.83 -1.00 30.78
N ILE A 934 -12.84 -2.25 31.23
CA ILE A 934 -13.66 -2.64 32.38
C ILE A 934 -13.08 -2.02 33.68
N PRO A 935 -13.88 -1.78 34.72
CA PRO A 935 -13.36 -1.16 35.95
C PRO A 935 -12.16 -1.89 36.59
N GLU A 936 -12.09 -3.21 36.43
CA GLU A 936 -11.02 -4.05 36.99
C GLU A 936 -9.65 -3.78 36.38
N VAL A 937 -9.57 -3.39 35.09
CA VAL A 937 -8.27 -3.12 34.46
C VAL A 937 -7.60 -1.85 34.99
N ALA A 938 -8.35 -0.96 35.63
CA ALA A 938 -7.82 0.23 36.31
C ALA A 938 -7.11 -0.08 37.63
N ARG A 939 -7.23 -1.32 38.15
CA ARG A 939 -6.47 -1.79 39.31
C ARG A 939 -5.04 -2.17 38.97
N GLN A 940 -4.76 -2.36 37.69
CA GLN A 940 -3.45 -2.78 37.22
C GLN A 940 -2.44 -1.66 37.41
N ALA A 941 -1.30 -1.97 38.00
CA ALA A 941 -0.27 -0.97 38.26
C ALA A 941 1.11 -1.60 38.25
N THR A 942 2.14 -0.79 37.98
CA THR A 942 3.53 -1.18 38.20
C THR A 942 4.21 -0.13 39.08
N SER A 943 5.32 -0.49 39.74
CA SER A 943 6.18 0.48 40.44
C SER A 943 6.76 1.57 39.52
N PHE A 944 6.59 1.46 38.20
CA PHE A 944 7.03 2.41 37.18
C PHE A 944 5.87 3.21 36.57
N GLY A 945 4.67 3.10 37.17
CA GLY A 945 3.44 3.75 36.74
C GLY A 945 2.73 2.99 35.62
N THR A 946 1.88 3.72 34.90
CA THR A 946 1.00 3.24 33.81
C THR A 946 1.09 4.17 32.59
N GLY A 947 0.55 3.70 31.46
CA GLY A 947 0.40 4.48 30.24
C GLY A 947 1.52 4.32 29.21
N LEU A 948 1.69 5.34 28.37
CA LEU A 948 2.62 5.34 27.24
C LEU A 948 3.98 5.92 27.62
N ARG A 949 5.05 5.41 27.01
CA ARG A 949 6.41 5.92 27.18
C ARG A 949 7.13 5.97 25.83
N PHE A 950 7.73 7.12 25.52
CA PHE A 950 8.61 7.25 24.37
C PHE A 950 10.07 7.17 24.82
N LEU A 951 10.84 6.27 24.21
CA LEU A 951 12.24 6.04 24.52
C LEU A 951 13.11 6.41 23.32
N PRO A 952 13.53 7.68 23.20
CA PRO A 952 14.34 8.12 22.07
C PRO A 952 15.74 7.48 22.12
N VAL A 953 16.20 6.99 20.97
CA VAL A 953 17.56 6.46 20.80
C VAL A 953 18.18 7.07 19.55
N GLU A 954 19.24 7.86 19.70
CA GLU A 954 19.94 8.46 18.56
C GLU A 954 20.78 7.41 17.83
N HIS A 955 20.50 7.21 16.54
CA HIS A 955 21.31 6.42 15.62
C HIS A 955 21.08 6.86 14.17
N ALA A 956 22.00 6.51 13.27
CA ALA A 956 21.95 6.89 11.85
C ALA A 956 22.37 5.73 10.95
N GLY A 957 21.69 5.56 9.80
CA GLY A 957 22.02 4.55 8.79
C GLY A 957 21.53 3.13 9.09
N ASN A 958 20.93 2.87 10.27
CA ASN A 958 20.26 1.60 10.57
C ASN A 958 18.98 1.47 9.74
N VAL A 959 18.86 0.34 9.03
CA VAL A 959 17.78 0.04 8.09
C VAL A 959 16.73 -0.88 8.73
N ALA A 960 17.14 -2.11 9.10
CA ALA A 960 16.25 -3.14 9.63
C ALA A 960 16.66 -3.70 11.01
N ALA A 961 17.81 -3.27 11.54
CA ALA A 961 18.28 -3.62 12.88
C ALA A 961 19.05 -2.45 13.50
N ALA A 962 18.81 -2.19 14.78
CA ALA A 962 19.48 -1.18 15.59
C ALA A 962 19.99 -1.80 16.90
N PRO A 963 21.31 -2.10 16.99
CA PRO A 963 21.97 -2.49 18.22
C PRO A 963 21.69 -1.54 19.40
N GLU A 964 21.66 -0.24 19.13
CA GLU A 964 21.50 0.82 20.13
C GLU A 964 20.13 0.75 20.81
N GLU A 965 19.07 0.48 20.03
CA GLU A 965 17.73 0.25 20.56
C GLU A 965 17.69 -1.02 21.42
N ALA A 966 18.30 -2.11 20.95
CA ALA A 966 18.32 -3.39 21.67
C ALA A 966 19.04 -3.29 23.03
N GLU A 967 20.20 -2.62 23.06
CA GLU A 967 20.95 -2.37 24.29
C GLU A 967 20.21 -1.44 25.24
N ARG A 968 19.50 -0.45 24.71
CA ARG A 968 18.66 0.43 25.53
C ARG A 968 17.49 -0.33 26.15
N ILE A 969 16.80 -1.18 25.39
CA ILE A 969 15.71 -2.03 25.88
C ILE A 969 16.20 -2.98 26.98
N ALA A 970 17.33 -3.67 26.76
CA ALA A 970 17.88 -4.58 27.76
C ALA A 970 18.19 -3.86 29.09
N ARG A 971 18.75 -2.63 29.04
CA ARG A 971 18.98 -1.81 30.23
C ARG A 971 17.69 -1.43 30.96
N GLU A 972 16.66 -1.02 30.22
CA GLU A 972 15.37 -0.67 30.82
C GLU A 972 14.69 -1.87 31.48
N ILE A 973 14.70 -3.04 30.83
CA ILE A 973 14.14 -4.28 31.41
C ILE A 973 14.88 -4.65 32.70
N ARG A 974 16.23 -4.63 32.70
CA ARG A 974 17.01 -4.91 33.92
C ARG A 974 16.66 -3.97 35.07
N ARG A 975 16.45 -2.70 34.78
CA ARG A 975 16.04 -1.71 35.80
C ARG A 975 14.67 -2.03 36.41
N MET A 976 13.77 -2.63 35.62
CA MET A 976 12.40 -2.91 36.04
C MET A 976 12.21 -4.27 36.73
N LEU A 977 13.12 -5.22 36.48
CA LEU A 977 13.05 -6.55 37.09
C LEU A 977 13.02 -6.48 38.62
N GLY A 978 12.10 -7.24 39.21
CA GLY A 978 11.89 -7.26 40.66
C GLY A 978 11.01 -6.12 41.21
N GLY A 979 10.68 -5.10 40.41
CA GLY A 979 9.67 -4.09 40.76
C GLY A 979 8.28 -4.71 40.94
N SER A 980 7.36 -4.01 41.61
CA SER A 980 6.00 -4.54 41.83
C SER A 980 5.13 -4.40 40.59
N TRP A 981 4.28 -5.40 40.35
CA TRP A 981 3.20 -5.40 39.37
C TRP A 981 1.94 -5.98 39.99
N THR A 982 0.84 -5.26 39.88
CA THR A 982 -0.51 -5.65 40.28
C THR A 982 -1.33 -5.95 39.03
N ASP A 983 -1.95 -7.13 38.97
CA ASP A 983 -2.84 -7.50 37.88
C ASP A 983 -4.29 -6.99 38.10
N ARG A 984 -5.19 -7.27 37.15
CA ARG A 984 -6.58 -6.81 37.21
C ARG A 984 -7.40 -7.43 38.35
N ASP A 985 -6.98 -8.60 38.81
CA ASP A 985 -7.63 -9.34 39.90
C ASP A 985 -7.11 -8.84 41.27
N GLY A 986 -6.16 -7.89 41.27
CA GLY A 986 -5.59 -7.26 42.45
C GLY A 986 -4.41 -8.03 43.05
N VAL A 987 -3.91 -9.05 42.35
CA VAL A 987 -2.78 -9.86 42.81
C VAL A 987 -1.48 -9.12 42.49
N THR A 988 -0.67 -8.87 43.53
CA THR A 988 0.63 -8.19 43.39
C THR A 988 1.78 -9.19 43.46
N GLY A 989 2.69 -9.10 42.51
CA GLY A 989 3.93 -9.87 42.47
C GLY A 989 5.10 -9.09 41.86
N PRO A 990 6.31 -9.64 41.86
CA PRO A 990 7.45 -9.01 41.21
C PRO A 990 7.34 -9.14 39.68
N LEU A 991 7.80 -8.12 38.96
CA LEU A 991 8.04 -8.17 37.52
C LEU A 991 9.14 -9.19 37.23
N LYS A 992 8.76 -10.25 36.51
CA LYS A 992 9.65 -11.32 36.03
C LYS A 992 9.92 -11.12 34.54
N GLN A 993 10.85 -11.87 33.95
CA GLN A 993 11.13 -11.79 32.51
C GLN A 993 9.89 -12.04 31.65
N SER A 994 9.00 -12.95 32.09
CA SER A 994 7.71 -13.23 31.44
C SER A 994 6.67 -12.09 31.57
N SER A 995 6.90 -11.12 32.44
CA SER A 995 6.08 -9.90 32.55
C SER A 995 6.38 -8.88 31.45
N PHE A 996 7.45 -9.08 30.68
CA PHE A 996 7.86 -8.22 29.57
C PHE A 996 7.57 -8.87 28.22
N MET A 997 7.49 -8.06 27.18
CA MET A 997 7.45 -8.51 25.79
C MET A 997 8.16 -7.48 24.91
N VAL A 998 8.96 -7.95 23.94
CA VAL A 998 9.62 -7.07 22.97
C VAL A 998 9.15 -7.41 21.56
N VAL A 999 8.65 -6.39 20.87
CA VAL A 999 8.07 -6.48 19.54
C VAL A 999 8.91 -5.63 18.59
N ALA A 1000 9.19 -6.13 17.39
CA ALA A 1000 9.85 -5.37 16.33
C ALA A 1000 9.22 -5.68 14.95
N PRO A 1001 9.27 -4.75 13.98
CA PRO A 1001 8.70 -4.97 12.65
C PRO A 1001 9.57 -5.90 11.78
N TYR A 1002 10.89 -5.96 12.01
CA TYR A 1002 11.84 -6.71 11.19
C TYR A 1002 12.37 -7.95 11.90
N ASN A 1003 12.52 -9.06 11.16
CA ASN A 1003 13.15 -10.27 11.68
C ASN A 1003 14.63 -10.05 12.05
N ALA A 1004 15.35 -9.21 11.30
CA ALA A 1004 16.72 -8.82 11.63
C ALA A 1004 16.81 -8.18 13.03
N GLN A 1005 15.93 -7.23 13.34
CA GLN A 1005 15.86 -6.66 14.69
C GLN A 1005 15.44 -7.68 15.75
N VAL A 1006 14.51 -8.60 15.44
CA VAL A 1006 14.14 -9.69 16.37
C VAL A 1006 15.35 -10.55 16.73
N ARG A 1007 16.20 -10.91 15.76
CA ARG A 1007 17.45 -11.64 16.01
C ARG A 1007 18.38 -10.83 16.91
N ARG A 1008 18.64 -9.57 16.54
CA ARG A 1008 19.52 -8.68 17.31
C ARG A 1008 19.05 -8.49 18.76
N LEU A 1009 17.75 -8.35 18.96
CA LEU A 1009 17.13 -8.23 20.29
C LEU A 1009 17.31 -9.50 21.10
N ARG A 1010 17.11 -10.69 20.51
CA ARG A 1010 17.32 -11.97 21.21
C ARG A 1010 18.76 -12.12 21.67
N GLU A 1011 19.72 -11.91 20.77
CA GLU A 1011 21.15 -11.98 21.08
C GLU A 1011 21.53 -11.02 22.22
N THR A 1012 21.06 -9.77 22.13
CA THR A 1012 21.38 -8.74 23.13
C THR A 1012 20.74 -9.05 24.49
N LEU A 1013 19.50 -9.56 24.50
CA LEU A 1013 18.80 -9.96 25.73
C LEU A 1013 19.42 -11.22 26.35
N GLU A 1014 19.80 -12.21 25.54
CA GLU A 1014 20.48 -13.41 26.01
C GLU A 1014 21.84 -13.09 26.64
N ALA A 1015 22.67 -12.31 25.94
CA ALA A 1015 23.93 -11.78 26.49
C ALA A 1015 23.71 -10.95 27.76
N ALA A 1016 22.49 -10.42 27.93
CA ALA A 1016 22.12 -9.65 29.09
C ALA A 1016 21.59 -10.47 30.29
N GLY A 1017 21.45 -11.79 30.15
CA GLY A 1017 20.82 -12.67 31.15
C GLY A 1017 19.28 -12.65 31.12
N LEU A 1018 18.70 -12.20 30.01
CA LEU A 1018 17.26 -11.95 29.81
C LEU A 1018 16.62 -12.87 28.76
N ALA A 1019 17.12 -14.10 28.62
CA ALA A 1019 16.71 -15.03 27.56
C ALA A 1019 15.24 -15.47 27.63
N GLU A 1020 14.57 -15.35 28.78
CA GLU A 1020 13.16 -15.73 28.94
C GLU A 1020 12.18 -14.64 28.48
N VAL A 1021 12.67 -13.44 28.17
CA VAL A 1021 11.82 -12.36 27.64
C VAL A 1021 11.34 -12.73 26.23
N PRO A 1022 10.03 -12.82 25.96
CA PRO A 1022 9.52 -13.11 24.63
C PRO A 1022 9.86 -12.01 23.62
N VAL A 1023 10.53 -12.38 22.52
CA VAL A 1023 10.86 -11.50 21.39
C VAL A 1023 10.34 -12.05 20.06
N GLY A 1024 9.72 -11.19 19.24
CA GLY A 1024 9.12 -11.58 17.97
C GLY A 1024 8.52 -10.43 17.18
N THR A 1025 8.04 -10.73 15.99
CA THR A 1025 7.30 -9.78 15.17
C THR A 1025 5.87 -9.60 15.67
N VAL A 1026 5.22 -8.52 15.25
CA VAL A 1026 3.81 -8.21 15.55
C VAL A 1026 2.90 -9.41 15.25
N ASP A 1027 3.14 -10.09 14.11
CA ASP A 1027 2.38 -11.23 13.62
C ASP A 1027 2.47 -12.45 14.58
N LYS A 1028 3.63 -12.68 15.21
CA LYS A 1028 3.86 -13.82 16.12
C LYS A 1028 3.14 -13.66 17.47
N PHE A 1029 2.83 -12.42 17.86
CA PHE A 1029 2.25 -12.09 19.17
C PHE A 1029 0.73 -11.85 19.15
N GLN A 1030 0.04 -12.20 18.06
CA GLN A 1030 -1.42 -12.16 18.04
C GLN A 1030 -2.01 -13.01 19.18
N GLY A 1031 -2.89 -12.39 19.96
CA GLY A 1031 -3.52 -12.99 21.13
C GLY A 1031 -2.71 -13.01 22.43
N ARG A 1032 -1.41 -12.67 22.43
CA ARG A 1032 -0.59 -12.60 23.66
C ARG A 1032 -0.70 -11.23 24.35
N GLU A 1033 -0.18 -11.12 25.57
CA GLU A 1033 -0.21 -9.92 26.41
C GLU A 1033 0.91 -9.97 27.47
N ALA A 1034 1.34 -8.81 27.97
CA ALA A 1034 2.36 -8.67 29.00
C ALA A 1034 2.13 -7.39 29.84
N ALA A 1035 2.69 -7.34 31.06
CA ALA A 1035 2.59 -6.16 31.92
C ALA A 1035 3.22 -4.92 31.27
N VAL A 1036 4.41 -5.11 30.69
CA VAL A 1036 5.20 -4.08 30.01
C VAL A 1036 5.59 -4.55 28.61
N VAL A 1037 5.36 -3.72 27.60
CA VAL A 1037 5.70 -4.03 26.20
C VAL A 1037 6.64 -2.97 25.64
N PHE A 1038 7.69 -3.42 24.95
CA PHE A 1038 8.59 -2.57 24.17
C PHE A 1038 8.36 -2.80 22.68
N TYR A 1039 8.13 -1.74 21.92
CA TYR A 1039 8.05 -1.76 20.47
C TYR A 1039 9.26 -1.01 19.88
N SER A 1040 10.20 -1.76 19.30
CA SER A 1040 11.44 -1.27 18.68
C SER A 1040 11.22 -1.00 17.19
N MET A 1041 11.45 0.21 16.73
CA MET A 1041 11.26 0.59 15.32
C MET A 1041 12.48 0.30 14.44
N ALA A 1042 13.68 0.23 15.01
CA ALA A 1042 14.98 -0.12 14.40
C ALA A 1042 15.51 0.80 13.30
N THR A 1043 14.65 1.39 12.48
CA THR A 1043 15.06 2.24 11.36
C THR A 1043 15.45 3.65 11.84
N SER A 1044 16.54 4.21 11.31
CA SER A 1044 17.05 5.52 11.76
C SER A 1044 16.27 6.70 11.22
N SER A 1045 15.78 6.64 9.98
CA SER A 1045 15.03 7.73 9.34
C SER A 1045 14.12 7.20 8.24
N ALA A 1046 13.20 8.04 7.74
CA ALA A 1046 12.35 7.70 6.59
C ALA A 1046 13.14 7.32 5.33
N GLU A 1047 14.35 7.84 5.16
CA GLU A 1047 15.22 7.56 4.01
C GLU A 1047 15.88 6.18 4.11
N ASP A 1048 15.98 5.61 5.32
CA ASP A 1048 16.62 4.32 5.60
C ASP A 1048 15.61 3.14 5.57
N VAL A 1049 14.34 3.38 5.23
CA VAL A 1049 13.30 2.34 5.27
C VAL A 1049 13.51 1.33 4.14
N PRO A 1050 13.70 0.02 4.42
CA PRO A 1050 14.02 -0.98 3.40
C PRO A 1050 12.82 -1.37 2.51
N ARG A 1051 11.60 -1.19 3.02
CA ARG A 1051 10.35 -1.57 2.32
C ARG A 1051 9.57 -0.32 1.92
N SER A 1052 8.62 0.07 2.75
CA SER A 1052 7.81 1.26 2.54
C SER A 1052 7.51 1.95 3.87
N LEU A 1053 7.22 3.24 3.83
CA LEU A 1053 6.82 3.98 5.02
C LEU A 1053 5.53 3.38 5.61
N GLU A 1054 4.63 2.90 4.76
CA GLU A 1054 3.38 2.27 5.16
C GLU A 1054 3.62 0.99 5.99
N PHE A 1055 4.69 0.25 5.68
CA PHE A 1055 5.07 -0.93 6.46
C PHE A 1055 5.55 -0.56 7.86
N LEU A 1056 6.48 0.40 7.97
CA LEU A 1056 7.08 0.79 9.26
C LEU A 1056 6.08 1.54 10.15
N PHE A 1057 5.33 2.50 9.59
CA PHE A 1057 4.36 3.32 10.32
C PHE A 1057 2.95 2.71 10.35
N SER A 1058 2.78 1.45 9.97
CA SER A 1058 1.48 0.77 9.93
C SER A 1058 0.71 0.96 11.24
N ARG A 1059 -0.42 1.67 11.18
CA ARG A 1059 -1.32 1.91 12.31
C ARG A 1059 -1.79 0.59 12.91
N ASN A 1060 -2.05 -0.40 12.07
CA ASN A 1060 -2.48 -1.73 12.46
C ASN A 1060 -1.39 -2.45 13.25
N ARG A 1061 -0.10 -2.35 12.85
CA ARG A 1061 1.03 -2.91 13.60
C ARG A 1061 1.25 -2.19 14.93
N LEU A 1062 1.17 -0.85 14.93
CA LEU A 1062 1.28 -0.05 16.15
C LEU A 1062 0.14 -0.38 17.13
N ASN A 1063 -1.11 -0.46 16.64
CA ASN A 1063 -2.28 -0.90 17.38
C ASN A 1063 -2.05 -2.27 18.02
N VAL A 1064 -1.61 -3.25 17.22
CA VAL A 1064 -1.33 -4.59 17.72
C VAL A 1064 -0.20 -4.60 18.75
N ALA A 1065 0.90 -3.86 18.54
CA ALA A 1065 2.04 -3.83 19.45
C ALA A 1065 1.69 -3.17 20.80
N VAL A 1066 1.12 -1.96 20.76
CA VAL A 1066 0.77 -1.19 21.97
C VAL A 1066 -0.34 -1.90 22.75
N SER A 1067 -1.34 -2.47 22.09
CA SER A 1067 -2.44 -3.20 22.75
C SER A 1067 -2.07 -4.57 23.33
N ARG A 1068 -0.80 -4.99 23.27
CA ARG A 1068 -0.29 -6.12 24.07
C ARG A 1068 0.04 -5.71 25.50
N ALA A 1069 0.21 -4.42 25.77
CA ALA A 1069 0.52 -3.93 27.10
C ALA A 1069 -0.72 -3.95 27.99
N MET A 1070 -0.55 -4.48 29.19
CA MET A 1070 -1.54 -4.35 30.26
C MET A 1070 -1.38 -3.02 30.99
N CYS A 1071 -0.15 -2.64 31.36
CA CYS A 1071 0.12 -1.43 32.16
C CYS A 1071 0.94 -0.37 31.42
N LEU A 1072 2.06 -0.77 30.78
CA LEU A 1072 3.03 0.14 30.18
C LEU A 1072 3.37 -0.26 28.75
N ALA A 1073 3.29 0.69 27.83
CA ALA A 1073 3.72 0.53 26.44
C ALA A 1073 4.86 1.51 26.13
N TYR A 1074 6.02 0.97 25.75
CA TYR A 1074 7.19 1.72 25.30
C TYR A 1074 7.29 1.67 23.78
N VAL A 1075 7.46 2.82 23.14
CA VAL A 1075 7.95 2.92 21.76
C VAL A 1075 9.41 3.37 21.81
N VAL A 1076 10.29 2.58 21.22
CA VAL A 1076 11.73 2.81 21.12
C VAL A 1076 12.05 3.09 19.68
N ALA A 1077 12.54 4.30 19.40
CA ALA A 1077 12.76 4.75 18.03
C ALA A 1077 13.76 5.90 17.96
N SER A 1078 14.39 6.07 16.80
CA SER A 1078 15.12 7.28 16.45
C SER A 1078 14.20 8.51 16.39
N PRO A 1079 14.56 9.64 17.03
CA PRO A 1079 13.80 10.89 16.93
C PRO A 1079 13.62 11.40 15.50
N ARG A 1080 14.54 11.07 14.59
CA ARG A 1080 14.47 11.44 13.16
C ARG A 1080 13.27 10.81 12.45
N LEU A 1081 12.69 9.72 12.96
CA LEU A 1081 11.45 9.16 12.42
C LEU A 1081 10.24 10.09 12.63
N LEU A 1082 10.27 10.97 13.64
CA LEU A 1082 9.22 11.98 13.85
C LEU A 1082 9.33 13.16 12.88
N GLU A 1083 10.40 13.22 12.09
CA GLU A 1083 10.65 14.25 11.07
C GLU A 1083 10.33 13.74 9.66
N SER A 1084 9.76 12.54 9.58
CA SER A 1084 9.36 11.90 8.33
C SER A 1084 8.37 12.75 7.54
N ARG A 1085 8.53 12.77 6.23
CA ARG A 1085 7.69 13.57 5.32
C ARG A 1085 6.72 12.66 4.60
N ALA A 1086 5.44 12.94 4.80
CA ALA A 1086 4.38 12.22 4.09
C ALA A 1086 4.24 12.76 2.66
N ARG A 1087 4.28 11.85 1.68
CA ARG A 1087 3.95 12.12 0.27
C ARG A 1087 2.50 11.80 -0.07
N THR A 1088 1.84 10.99 0.76
CA THR A 1088 0.42 10.63 0.62
C THR A 1088 -0.34 10.93 1.91
N ILE A 1089 -1.65 11.06 1.81
CA ILE A 1089 -2.51 11.29 2.99
C ILE A 1089 -2.49 10.09 3.93
N GLU A 1090 -2.42 8.88 3.37
CA GLU A 1090 -2.28 7.69 4.19
C GLU A 1090 -0.98 7.73 4.99
N GLN A 1091 0.16 8.11 4.38
CA GLN A 1091 1.40 8.31 5.12
C GLN A 1091 1.25 9.38 6.23
N MET A 1092 0.48 10.45 6.02
CA MET A 1092 0.21 11.41 7.09
C MET A 1092 -0.52 10.77 8.27
N ARG A 1093 -1.56 9.96 8.01
CA ARG A 1093 -2.31 9.25 9.06
C ARG A 1093 -1.41 8.31 9.85
N LEU A 1094 -0.57 7.58 9.14
CA LEU A 1094 0.36 6.60 9.71
C LEU A 1094 1.43 7.28 10.58
N ILE A 1095 2.06 8.36 10.09
CA ILE A 1095 3.05 9.12 10.87
C ILE A 1095 2.38 9.85 12.04
N ASN A 1096 1.16 10.38 11.85
CA ASN A 1096 0.38 11.03 12.90
C ASN A 1096 0.18 10.12 14.11
N ALA A 1097 -0.04 8.82 13.91
CA ALA A 1097 -0.18 7.88 15.02
C ALA A 1097 1.08 7.82 15.90
N LEU A 1098 2.29 7.84 15.31
CA LEU A 1098 3.54 7.92 16.09
C LEU A 1098 3.69 9.29 16.76
N CYS A 1099 3.45 10.40 16.05
CA CYS A 1099 3.50 11.73 16.64
C CYS A 1099 2.56 11.86 17.84
N ARG A 1100 1.34 11.34 17.71
CA ARG A 1100 0.32 11.36 18.77
C ARG A 1100 0.72 10.48 19.96
N PHE A 1101 1.31 9.31 19.70
CA PHE A 1101 1.86 8.46 20.77
C PHE A 1101 2.89 9.24 21.60
N VAL A 1102 3.81 9.95 20.95
CA VAL A 1102 4.86 10.73 21.64
C VAL A 1102 4.28 11.90 22.42
N GLU A 1103 3.29 12.62 21.87
CA GLU A 1103 2.59 13.68 22.61
C GLU A 1103 1.92 13.17 23.89
N MET A 1104 1.21 12.02 23.80
CA MET A 1104 0.54 11.42 24.94
C MET A 1104 1.53 10.82 25.95
N ALA A 1105 2.67 10.30 25.50
CA ALA A 1105 3.72 9.79 26.38
C ALA A 1105 4.45 10.88 27.19
N GLY A 1106 4.44 12.13 26.70
CA GLY A 1106 5.08 13.28 27.37
C GLY A 1106 4.18 14.06 28.33
N SER A 1107 2.88 13.76 28.36
CA SER A 1107 1.94 14.38 29.29
C SER A 1107 1.98 13.61 30.62
N PRO A 1108 2.22 14.25 31.78
CA PRO A 1108 1.99 13.58 33.06
C PRO A 1108 0.52 13.15 33.14
N ALA A 1109 0.29 11.85 33.31
CA ALA A 1109 -1.04 11.26 33.47
C ALA A 1109 -1.72 11.75 34.75
#